data_AF-A0A3D0NC75-F1
#
_entry.id   AF-A0A3D0NC75-F1
#
_cell.length_a   1.000
_cell.length_b   1.000
_cell.length_c   1.000
_cell.angle_alpha   90.00
_cell.angle_beta   90.00
_cell.angle_gamma   90.00
#
_symmetry.space_group_name_H-M   'P 1'
#
loop_
_entity.id
_entity.type
_entity.pdbx_description
1 polymer ?
#
loop_
_entity_poly.entity_id
_entity_poly.type
_entity_poly.pdbx_seq_one_letter_code
_entity_poly.pdbx_strand_id
1 'polypeptide(L)'
;PSSNTTVIGGTLYKGNLSNTNYSGEDFAISLADTDPLFVDPRLGVNNFYLEPGSQVNPNRAIDSSVSSLGERFEFNLVKEPIGIAPSPIIAPIRDVTGQLRVDDPSVEPPNGLGTNVFIDRGALDRADFSGPTAALINPKDNDADGVDENSGHTVVNLSSNAVVSSFEIRLNDGLEPADPNEGVGVADNTVTTETVVLRRNGEILYDGIDYSFSYNETSDTIRLTPLSGIWTPDRIYTIELANTDHWKLVSEAGSNINDGDTFKIFDLEGNEADFEFERGYSLAVPQTLELQIPEEAGGLGGIVDGEVFSLRVGTNAPVVFEFDRDGDVTVGRTPILYTVNSTMDEIADAIVAAITNAGLGANSVNLGEGRIHVGSNVNHVLDTSLTSLTQTGLAGGIADGDYFTIDDGSKVITFEFENTEVGDGPLVADPLVGDVVINFTTAKTHIELAQIISDAINAEDLDLETATLSGGIIHVGGTMNHLLNAANSNLLQQGSPGVRPEFGLRIPTAAGQIAGLDDGQTFVVQYGAGAPVTFELNNLDVDPSVTLGNTRLDFNNSTTVNQLAQEIIVALKGSGLNLDPKLVTGTSIISFGARPQHTIDTSNTALIKVGDPSKPAAIPVNILPLDNFDGTQTAVQIIKAINSQDQLDGVIAQPQGADELRVTGALNVSTFSNAFLVDDWDVQTPRKIEEIEDLATNPLKANQLSGETMYTIQLGLVDYDMGDAPDGNGIAPQNAYPTIS
;
A
#
# COMPACT_ATOMS: atom_id res chain seq x y z
N PRO A 1 38.59 -14.07 -41.66
CA PRO A 1 38.96 -15.20 -42.55
C PRO A 1 40.42 -15.09 -43.05
N SER A 2 41.20 -16.18 -42.99
CA SER A 2 42.62 -16.21 -43.37
C SER A 2 42.88 -16.54 -44.85
N SER A 3 41.84 -16.85 -45.64
CA SER A 3 41.91 -17.14 -47.07
C SER A 3 40.59 -16.83 -47.78
N ASN A 4 40.66 -16.45 -49.06
CA ASN A 4 39.51 -16.27 -49.97
C ASN A 4 38.78 -17.60 -50.30
N THR A 5 39.30 -18.73 -49.82
CA THR A 5 38.70 -20.07 -49.98
C THR A 5 38.03 -20.58 -48.69
N THR A 6 37.87 -19.72 -47.69
CA THR A 6 37.17 -20.06 -46.45
C THR A 6 35.67 -20.16 -46.73
N VAL A 7 35.05 -21.27 -46.38
CA VAL A 7 33.58 -21.40 -46.41
C VAL A 7 33.06 -20.96 -45.05
N ILE A 8 32.12 -20.03 -45.07
CA ILE A 8 31.43 -19.50 -43.89
C ILE A 8 29.94 -19.65 -44.16
N GLY A 9 29.20 -20.19 -43.21
CA GLY A 9 27.76 -20.27 -43.29
C GLY A 9 27.12 -20.40 -41.91
N GLY A 10 25.85 -19.99 -41.80
CA GLY A 10 25.09 -20.10 -40.55
C GLY A 10 25.56 -19.14 -39.44
N THR A 11 26.08 -17.97 -39.79
CA THR A 11 26.59 -16.95 -38.84
C THR A 11 25.50 -16.00 -38.36
N LEU A 12 25.63 -15.50 -37.13
CA LEU A 12 24.76 -14.47 -36.57
C LEU A 12 25.59 -13.30 -36.07
N TYR A 13 25.13 -12.09 -36.35
CA TYR A 13 25.82 -10.84 -36.02
C TYR A 13 24.89 -9.93 -35.22
N LYS A 14 25.39 -9.39 -34.10
CA LYS A 14 24.72 -8.38 -33.27
C LYS A 14 25.78 -7.50 -32.60
N GLY A 15 25.64 -6.18 -32.67
CA GLY A 15 26.59 -5.24 -32.05
C GLY A 15 28.00 -5.24 -32.67
N ASN A 16 28.19 -5.79 -33.86
CA ASN A 16 29.48 -5.84 -34.55
C ASN A 16 29.84 -4.48 -35.18
N LEU A 17 31.08 -4.00 -35.00
CA LEU A 17 31.60 -2.83 -35.73
C LEU A 17 31.72 -3.09 -37.25
N SER A 18 32.02 -4.34 -37.62
CA SER A 18 32.04 -4.83 -38.98
C SER A 18 31.71 -6.31 -38.95
N ASN A 19 30.69 -6.71 -39.72
CA ASN A 19 30.44 -8.11 -40.01
C ASN A 19 31.55 -8.66 -40.92
N THR A 20 31.51 -9.95 -41.24
CA THR A 20 32.51 -10.52 -42.15
C THR A 20 32.36 -9.90 -43.54
N ASN A 21 33.47 -9.45 -44.13
CA ASN A 21 33.51 -8.85 -45.47
C ASN A 21 33.59 -9.91 -46.59
N TYR A 22 33.00 -11.09 -46.39
CA TYR A 22 33.10 -12.21 -47.31
C TYR A 22 31.86 -12.31 -48.20
N SER A 23 32.01 -12.12 -49.51
CA SER A 23 30.89 -12.06 -50.47
C SER A 23 30.25 -13.42 -50.80
N GLY A 24 30.61 -14.49 -50.10
CA GLY A 24 30.13 -15.86 -50.33
C GLY A 24 29.68 -16.56 -49.05
N GLU A 25 29.25 -15.78 -48.06
CA GLU A 25 28.68 -16.31 -46.82
C GLU A 25 27.23 -16.75 -47.06
N ASP A 26 26.93 -18.00 -46.69
CA ASP A 26 25.58 -18.56 -46.82
C ASP A 26 24.81 -18.44 -45.50
N PHE A 27 23.51 -18.11 -45.59
CA PHE A 27 22.56 -18.09 -44.46
C PHE A 27 22.88 -17.10 -43.32
N ALA A 28 23.61 -16.00 -43.55
CA ALA A 28 23.90 -15.02 -42.50
C ALA A 28 22.63 -14.36 -41.91
N ILE A 29 22.60 -14.19 -40.59
CA ILE A 29 21.58 -13.42 -39.87
C ILE A 29 22.25 -12.19 -39.27
N SER A 30 21.73 -11.00 -39.58
CA SER A 30 22.10 -9.76 -38.88
C SER A 30 20.92 -9.34 -38.01
N LEU A 31 21.20 -9.16 -36.73
CA LEU A 31 20.29 -8.64 -35.71
C LEU A 31 20.51 -7.14 -35.54
N ALA A 32 19.43 -6.42 -35.24
CA ALA A 32 19.52 -5.08 -34.70
C ALA A 32 20.01 -5.13 -33.24
N ASP A 33 20.55 -4.02 -32.73
CA ASP A 33 20.97 -3.95 -31.32
C ASP A 33 19.80 -4.17 -30.35
N THR A 34 18.57 -3.88 -30.79
CA THR A 34 17.31 -4.08 -30.06
C THR A 34 16.74 -5.49 -30.15
N ASP A 35 17.23 -6.35 -31.05
CA ASP A 35 16.71 -7.71 -31.18
C ASP A 35 17.20 -8.57 -30.01
N PRO A 36 16.37 -9.47 -29.43
CA PRO A 36 16.80 -10.35 -28.35
C PRO A 36 17.91 -11.30 -28.82
N LEU A 37 18.79 -11.70 -27.90
CA LEU A 37 19.82 -12.69 -28.21
C LEU A 37 20.22 -13.53 -26.99
N PHE A 38 20.63 -12.87 -25.91
CA PHE A 38 21.12 -13.53 -24.70
C PHE A 38 20.37 -13.01 -23.50
N VAL A 39 20.07 -13.89 -22.53
CA VAL A 39 19.33 -13.56 -21.30
C VAL A 39 19.97 -12.40 -20.57
N ASP A 40 21.26 -12.51 -20.20
CA ASP A 40 22.01 -11.41 -19.60
C ASP A 40 23.51 -11.49 -19.89
N PRO A 41 23.98 -10.89 -21.01
CA PRO A 41 25.38 -10.91 -21.38
C PRO A 41 26.23 -9.87 -20.64
N ARG A 42 25.70 -9.18 -19.62
CA ARG A 42 26.44 -8.14 -18.89
C ARG A 42 27.64 -8.77 -18.17
N LEU A 43 28.76 -8.03 -18.18
CA LEU A 43 29.97 -8.44 -17.48
C LEU A 43 29.67 -8.59 -15.98
N GLY A 44 29.86 -9.79 -15.44
CA GLY A 44 29.59 -10.11 -14.04
C GLY A 44 28.46 -11.13 -13.88
N VAL A 45 27.47 -11.12 -14.77
CA VAL A 45 26.41 -12.16 -14.83
C VAL A 45 26.80 -13.22 -15.85
N ASN A 46 27.22 -12.80 -17.06
CA ASN A 46 27.71 -13.68 -18.13
C ASN A 46 26.70 -14.80 -18.52
N ASN A 47 25.40 -14.56 -18.40
CA ASN A 47 24.38 -15.48 -18.86
C ASN A 47 24.19 -15.32 -20.37
N PHE A 48 24.94 -16.12 -21.13
CA PHE A 48 24.87 -16.17 -22.60
C PHE A 48 23.86 -17.19 -23.11
N TYR A 49 22.97 -17.72 -22.26
CA TYR A 49 21.88 -18.56 -22.73
C TYR A 49 20.96 -17.77 -23.66
N LEU A 50 20.35 -18.46 -24.64
CA LEU A 50 19.54 -17.77 -25.64
C LEU A 50 18.24 -17.28 -24.99
N GLU A 51 18.01 -15.97 -25.06
CA GLU A 51 16.76 -15.34 -24.65
C GLU A 51 15.67 -15.75 -25.65
N PRO A 52 14.46 -16.17 -25.23
CA PRO A 52 13.41 -16.57 -26.18
C PRO A 52 12.93 -15.40 -27.06
N GLY A 53 12.97 -14.18 -26.51
CA GLY A 53 12.33 -13.01 -27.10
C GLY A 53 10.82 -12.99 -26.84
N SER A 54 10.10 -12.21 -27.63
CA SER A 54 8.64 -12.12 -27.55
C SER A 54 7.98 -12.64 -28.81
N GLN A 55 6.67 -12.93 -28.77
CA GLN A 55 5.94 -13.40 -29.95
C GLN A 55 6.02 -12.43 -31.14
N VAL A 56 6.16 -11.12 -30.88
CA VAL A 56 6.28 -10.08 -31.92
C VAL A 56 7.73 -9.81 -32.35
N ASN A 57 8.71 -10.17 -31.51
CA ASN A 57 10.13 -10.06 -31.80
C ASN A 57 10.87 -11.29 -31.25
N PRO A 58 10.72 -12.48 -31.90
CA PRO A 58 11.35 -13.70 -31.43
C PRO A 58 12.85 -13.67 -31.66
N ASN A 59 13.60 -14.39 -30.83
CA ASN A 59 15.04 -14.51 -31.04
C ASN A 59 15.34 -15.36 -32.28
N ARG A 60 15.90 -14.71 -33.30
CA ARG A 60 16.19 -15.34 -34.60
C ARG A 60 17.39 -16.29 -34.55
N ALA A 61 18.07 -16.42 -33.42
CA ALA A 61 19.08 -17.46 -33.19
C ALA A 61 18.43 -18.84 -32.93
N ILE A 62 17.20 -18.86 -32.43
CA ILE A 62 16.48 -20.08 -32.05
C ILE A 62 15.91 -20.74 -33.30
N ASP A 63 15.99 -22.07 -33.37
CA ASP A 63 15.48 -22.91 -34.46
C ASP A 63 15.86 -22.42 -35.86
N SER A 64 17.10 -21.95 -36.00
CA SER A 64 17.61 -21.32 -37.24
C SER A 64 18.99 -21.80 -37.67
N SER A 65 19.46 -22.90 -37.09
CA SER A 65 20.76 -23.47 -37.40
C SER A 65 20.81 -24.15 -38.76
N VAL A 66 22.05 -24.38 -39.22
CA VAL A 66 22.36 -25.14 -40.42
C VAL A 66 22.98 -26.47 -39.99
N SER A 67 22.17 -27.53 -39.94
CA SER A 67 22.61 -28.83 -39.42
C SER A 67 23.74 -29.50 -40.20
N SER A 68 23.88 -29.14 -41.48
CA SER A 68 24.95 -29.64 -42.34
C SER A 68 25.27 -28.63 -43.44
N LEU A 69 26.52 -28.20 -43.52
CA LEU A 69 27.03 -27.44 -44.64
C LEU A 69 27.73 -28.38 -45.62
N GLY A 70 27.21 -28.41 -46.85
CA GLY A 70 27.68 -29.31 -47.90
C GLY A 70 29.17 -29.15 -48.20
N GLU A 71 29.81 -30.23 -48.68
CA GLU A 71 31.21 -30.16 -49.10
C GLU A 71 31.38 -29.20 -50.29
N ARG A 72 32.54 -28.53 -50.33
CA ARG A 72 32.92 -27.64 -51.45
C ARG A 72 32.85 -28.41 -52.77
N PHE A 73 32.09 -27.89 -53.72
CA PHE A 73 31.89 -28.51 -55.03
C PHE A 73 33.21 -28.92 -55.70
N GLU A 74 34.22 -28.06 -55.68
CA GLU A 74 35.55 -28.35 -56.26
C GLU A 74 36.28 -29.51 -55.58
N PHE A 75 36.10 -29.73 -54.28
CA PHE A 75 36.65 -30.87 -53.57
C PHE A 75 35.90 -32.15 -53.91
N ASN A 76 34.57 -32.08 -53.98
CA ASN A 76 33.76 -33.23 -54.33
C ASN A 76 34.07 -33.74 -55.75
N LEU A 77 34.34 -32.83 -56.70
CA LEU A 77 34.78 -33.18 -58.08
C LEU A 77 36.08 -33.99 -58.13
N VAL A 78 36.94 -33.88 -57.11
CA VAL A 78 38.20 -34.64 -57.01
C VAL A 78 38.03 -35.91 -56.18
N LYS A 79 37.21 -35.87 -55.12
CA LYS A 79 37.01 -36.98 -54.16
C LYS A 79 36.12 -38.09 -54.72
N GLU A 80 35.05 -37.72 -55.43
CA GLU A 80 34.08 -38.69 -55.96
C GLU A 80 34.73 -39.69 -56.95
N PRO A 81 35.54 -39.27 -57.96
CA PRO A 81 36.14 -40.21 -58.91
C PRO A 81 37.14 -41.20 -58.31
N ILE A 82 37.70 -40.89 -57.13
CA ILE A 82 38.66 -41.75 -56.40
C ILE A 82 38.00 -42.51 -55.24
N GLY A 83 36.67 -42.47 -55.14
CA GLY A 83 35.90 -43.25 -54.17
C GLY A 83 35.93 -42.72 -52.74
N ILE A 84 36.27 -41.44 -52.53
CA ILE A 84 36.21 -40.81 -51.21
C ILE A 84 34.84 -40.12 -51.05
N ALA A 85 34.13 -40.43 -49.98
CA ALA A 85 32.82 -39.85 -49.69
C ALA A 85 32.89 -38.34 -49.39
N PRO A 86 31.76 -37.62 -49.58
CA PRO A 86 31.69 -36.23 -49.19
C PRO A 86 31.98 -36.00 -47.70
N SER A 87 32.65 -34.91 -47.37
CA SER A 87 32.95 -34.51 -45.98
C SER A 87 32.23 -33.20 -45.63
N PRO A 88 30.92 -33.24 -45.35
CA PRO A 88 30.18 -32.05 -44.92
C PRO A 88 30.64 -31.59 -43.52
N ILE A 89 30.41 -30.32 -43.21
CA ILE A 89 30.54 -29.80 -41.85
C ILE A 89 29.21 -30.05 -41.17
N ILE A 90 29.19 -30.85 -40.12
CA ILE A 90 27.98 -31.25 -39.41
C ILE A 90 27.93 -30.48 -38.08
N ALA A 91 26.76 -29.94 -37.74
CA ALA A 91 26.53 -29.35 -36.43
C ALA A 91 26.58 -30.45 -35.35
N PRO A 92 27.24 -30.21 -34.20
CA PRO A 92 27.19 -31.13 -33.06
C PRO A 92 25.74 -31.44 -32.65
N ILE A 93 25.50 -32.65 -32.14
CA ILE A 93 24.18 -33.04 -31.58
C ILE A 93 23.97 -32.55 -30.15
N ARG A 94 25.06 -32.18 -29.46
CA ARG A 94 25.05 -31.60 -28.12
C ARG A 94 25.72 -30.23 -28.19
N ASP A 95 25.25 -29.32 -27.38
CA ASP A 95 25.76 -27.95 -27.30
C ASP A 95 27.08 -27.90 -26.49
N VAL A 96 27.53 -26.70 -26.11
CA VAL A 96 28.77 -26.52 -25.33
C VAL A 96 28.62 -26.87 -23.84
N THR A 97 27.40 -26.88 -23.30
CA THR A 97 27.12 -27.31 -21.91
C THR A 97 27.03 -28.83 -21.81
N GLY A 98 26.82 -29.50 -22.94
CA GLY A 98 26.63 -30.93 -23.04
C GLY A 98 25.17 -31.30 -23.27
N GLN A 99 24.24 -30.35 -23.22
CA GLN A 99 22.81 -30.54 -23.44
C GLN A 99 22.51 -31.10 -24.84
N LEU A 100 21.52 -32.00 -24.95
CA LEU A 100 21.04 -32.46 -26.26
C LEU A 100 20.35 -31.31 -26.98
N ARG A 101 20.70 -31.09 -28.24
CA ARG A 101 20.08 -30.04 -29.05
C ARG A 101 18.70 -30.49 -29.54
N VAL A 102 17.66 -29.71 -29.25
CA VAL A 102 16.25 -30.04 -29.51
C VAL A 102 15.46 -28.82 -29.98
N ASP A 103 14.27 -29.09 -30.51
CA ASP A 103 13.29 -28.09 -30.93
C ASP A 103 12.81 -27.25 -29.74
N ASP A 104 12.80 -25.92 -29.87
CA ASP A 104 12.07 -25.08 -28.92
C ASP A 104 10.57 -25.09 -29.31
N PRO A 105 9.69 -25.69 -28.49
CA PRO A 105 8.28 -25.85 -28.85
C PRO A 105 7.52 -24.52 -28.97
N SER A 106 8.10 -23.41 -28.51
CA SER A 106 7.51 -22.07 -28.55
C SER A 106 7.90 -21.25 -29.78
N VAL A 107 8.87 -21.72 -30.58
CA VAL A 107 9.37 -20.99 -31.75
C VAL A 107 9.03 -21.75 -33.04
N GLU A 108 8.45 -21.06 -34.02
CA GLU A 108 8.31 -21.65 -35.37
C GLU A 108 9.61 -21.45 -36.15
N PRO A 109 10.21 -22.53 -36.69
CA PRO A 109 11.41 -22.41 -37.51
C PRO A 109 11.15 -21.55 -38.76
N PRO A 110 12.09 -20.66 -39.15
CA PRO A 110 11.98 -19.89 -40.38
C PRO A 110 11.75 -20.79 -41.60
N ASN A 111 10.91 -20.34 -42.54
CA ASN A 111 10.58 -21.10 -43.75
C ASN A 111 11.84 -21.39 -44.60
N GLY A 112 12.37 -22.59 -44.48
CA GLY A 112 13.24 -23.23 -45.46
C GLY A 112 14.72 -23.34 -45.11
N LEU A 113 15.24 -24.55 -45.46
CA LEU A 113 16.61 -24.90 -45.86
C LEU A 113 17.52 -25.50 -44.77
N GLY A 114 17.26 -26.77 -44.44
CA GLY A 114 18.15 -27.66 -43.69
C GLY A 114 17.49 -29.02 -43.44
N THR A 115 18.24 -30.05 -43.05
CA THR A 115 17.65 -31.36 -42.64
C THR A 115 17.27 -31.41 -41.16
N ASN A 116 17.70 -30.41 -40.36
CA ASN A 116 17.28 -30.21 -38.98
C ASN A 116 17.38 -28.71 -38.66
N VAL A 117 16.28 -27.97 -38.85
CA VAL A 117 16.19 -26.54 -38.53
C VAL A 117 15.82 -26.30 -37.06
N PHE A 118 15.43 -27.35 -36.34
CA PHE A 118 14.98 -27.36 -34.95
C PHE A 118 16.13 -27.31 -33.92
N ILE A 119 17.27 -26.73 -34.30
CA ILE A 119 18.39 -26.55 -33.37
C ILE A 119 18.89 -25.12 -33.53
N ASP A 120 19.55 -24.61 -32.51
CA ASP A 120 19.88 -23.20 -32.44
C ASP A 120 21.21 -22.86 -33.07
N ARG A 121 21.31 -21.60 -33.49
CA ARG A 121 22.52 -21.06 -34.06
C ARG A 121 23.46 -20.58 -32.96
N GLY A 122 24.60 -21.25 -32.83
CA GLY A 122 25.64 -20.86 -31.90
C GLY A 122 26.23 -22.07 -31.20
N ALA A 123 26.91 -21.82 -30.08
CA ALA A 123 27.47 -22.86 -29.24
C ALA A 123 26.42 -23.46 -28.29
N LEU A 124 25.42 -22.67 -27.90
CA LEU A 124 24.33 -23.02 -26.98
C LEU A 124 23.06 -23.37 -27.76
N ASP A 125 22.15 -24.05 -27.08
CA ASP A 125 20.83 -24.46 -27.55
C ASP A 125 19.82 -24.21 -26.43
N ARG A 126 18.66 -23.64 -26.74
CA ARG A 126 17.55 -23.41 -25.81
C ARG A 126 16.75 -24.71 -25.69
N ALA A 127 17.31 -25.63 -24.92
CA ALA A 127 16.79 -26.97 -24.72
C ALA A 127 16.39 -27.26 -23.25
N ASP A 128 16.67 -26.34 -22.33
CA ASP A 128 16.27 -26.43 -20.93
C ASP A 128 14.94 -25.71 -20.69
N PHE A 129 13.93 -26.47 -20.31
CA PHE A 129 12.57 -26.01 -20.08
C PHE A 129 12.11 -26.30 -18.65
N SER A 130 13.04 -26.59 -17.74
CA SER A 130 12.75 -27.18 -16.44
C SER A 130 13.59 -26.58 -15.34
N GLY A 131 12.99 -25.69 -14.55
CA GLY A 131 13.70 -25.02 -13.48
C GLY A 131 14.24 -25.92 -12.38
N PRO A 132 15.11 -25.36 -11.52
CA PRO A 132 15.84 -26.11 -10.51
C PRO A 132 14.89 -26.63 -9.43
N THR A 133 15.37 -27.58 -8.64
CA THR A 133 14.68 -28.11 -7.45
C THR A 133 15.50 -27.81 -6.20
N ALA A 134 14.85 -27.49 -5.09
CA ALA A 134 15.51 -27.35 -3.81
C ALA A 134 15.53 -28.69 -3.05
N ALA A 135 16.60 -28.95 -2.29
CA ALA A 135 16.68 -30.05 -1.34
C ALA A 135 17.32 -29.59 -0.03
N LEU A 136 16.63 -29.80 1.10
CA LEU A 136 17.19 -29.56 2.43
C LEU A 136 18.20 -30.69 2.75
N ILE A 137 19.49 -30.33 2.83
CA ILE A 137 20.59 -31.29 3.01
C ILE A 137 21.16 -31.27 4.44
N ASN A 138 20.92 -30.21 5.20
CA ASN A 138 21.24 -30.16 6.63
C ASN A 138 20.22 -29.30 7.38
N PRO A 139 19.50 -29.84 8.37
CA PRO A 139 19.36 -31.27 8.65
C PRO A 139 18.74 -31.98 7.44
N LYS A 140 19.17 -33.20 7.15
CA LYS A 140 18.70 -33.92 5.97
C LYS A 140 17.28 -34.45 6.21
N ASP A 141 16.36 -34.10 5.33
CA ASP A 141 14.99 -34.63 5.30
C ASP A 141 14.98 -36.12 4.91
N ASN A 142 14.20 -36.93 5.64
CA ASN A 142 14.08 -38.37 5.45
C ASN A 142 15.45 -39.08 5.41
N ASP A 143 16.31 -38.79 6.39
CA ASP A 143 17.66 -39.32 6.42
C ASP A 143 17.72 -40.83 6.69
N ALA A 144 18.79 -41.48 6.23
CA ALA A 144 18.96 -42.92 6.38
C ALA A 144 19.36 -43.35 7.80
N ASP A 145 19.85 -42.41 8.62
CA ASP A 145 20.34 -42.65 9.98
C ASP A 145 19.22 -42.49 11.02
N GLY A 146 18.03 -42.03 10.61
CA GLY A 146 16.84 -41.86 11.45
C GLY A 146 16.97 -40.71 12.44
N VAL A 147 17.70 -39.66 12.07
CA VAL A 147 17.85 -38.42 12.85
C VAL A 147 16.62 -37.55 12.72
N ASP A 148 16.01 -37.53 11.54
CA ASP A 148 14.68 -37.04 11.27
C ASP A 148 13.64 -38.05 11.79
N GLU A 149 12.85 -37.61 12.77
CA GLU A 149 11.77 -38.38 13.39
C GLU A 149 10.48 -38.30 12.55
N ASN A 150 10.47 -37.51 11.46
CA ASN A 150 9.38 -37.39 10.50
C ASN A 150 9.68 -38.19 9.22
N SER A 151 8.63 -38.66 8.54
CA SER A 151 8.76 -39.36 7.25
C SER A 151 8.01 -38.66 6.10
N GLY A 152 7.45 -37.48 6.39
CA GLY A 152 6.82 -36.60 5.42
C GLY A 152 7.89 -35.89 4.61
N HIS A 153 7.57 -35.51 3.39
CA HIS A 153 8.48 -34.70 2.59
C HIS A 153 8.49 -33.27 3.10
N THR A 154 9.64 -32.59 3.00
CA THR A 154 9.86 -31.17 3.34
C THR A 154 9.70 -30.79 4.81
N VAL A 155 9.50 -31.77 5.70
CA VAL A 155 9.32 -31.57 7.14
C VAL A 155 10.33 -32.41 7.90
N VAL A 156 11.20 -31.75 8.67
CA VAL A 156 12.21 -32.42 9.49
C VAL A 156 11.90 -32.23 10.96
N ASN A 157 11.81 -33.33 11.70
CA ASN A 157 11.61 -33.31 13.15
C ASN A 157 12.85 -33.84 13.87
N LEU A 158 13.51 -33.00 14.65
CA LEU A 158 14.70 -33.36 15.41
C LEU A 158 14.42 -33.39 16.92
N SER A 159 15.07 -34.29 17.66
CA SER A 159 14.98 -34.31 19.13
C SER A 159 15.49 -33.01 19.77
N SER A 160 15.05 -32.68 21.01
CA SER A 160 15.50 -31.46 21.73
C SER A 160 17.00 -31.43 22.04
N ASN A 161 17.68 -32.57 21.94
CA ASN A 161 19.13 -32.65 22.13
C ASN A 161 19.92 -32.47 20.82
N ALA A 162 19.25 -32.30 19.68
CA ALA A 162 19.89 -32.07 18.41
C ALA A 162 20.62 -30.73 18.41
N VAL A 163 21.87 -30.74 17.95
CA VAL A 163 22.69 -29.53 17.81
C VAL A 163 22.77 -29.18 16.33
N VAL A 164 22.00 -28.17 15.92
CA VAL A 164 21.96 -27.71 14.53
C VAL A 164 22.66 -26.36 14.44
N SER A 165 23.81 -26.33 13.75
CA SER A 165 24.63 -25.12 13.57
C SER A 165 24.36 -24.37 12.26
N SER A 166 23.62 -24.98 11.33
CA SER A 166 23.22 -24.34 10.08
C SER A 166 22.02 -25.06 9.47
N PHE A 167 21.24 -24.33 8.70
CA PHE A 167 20.36 -24.92 7.71
C PHE A 167 21.03 -24.81 6.34
N GLU A 168 21.09 -25.92 5.60
CA GLU A 168 21.72 -25.96 4.28
C GLU A 168 20.74 -26.53 3.25
N ILE A 169 20.52 -25.76 2.20
CA ILE A 169 19.62 -26.09 1.10
C ILE A 169 20.46 -26.12 -0.17
N ARG A 170 20.40 -27.24 -0.90
CA ARG A 170 21.07 -27.40 -2.19
C ARG A 170 20.04 -27.25 -3.30
N LEU A 171 20.32 -26.34 -4.22
CA LEU A 171 19.59 -26.20 -5.48
C LEU A 171 20.17 -27.23 -6.46
N ASN A 172 19.29 -27.88 -7.22
CA ASN A 172 19.68 -28.89 -8.19
C ASN A 172 18.94 -28.65 -9.49
N ASP A 173 19.71 -28.41 -10.53
CA ASP A 173 19.24 -28.35 -11.89
C ASP A 173 19.68 -29.61 -12.67
N GLY A 174 18.85 -30.11 -13.59
CA GLY A 174 19.22 -31.28 -14.41
C GLY A 174 19.10 -32.67 -13.79
N LEU A 175 18.34 -32.85 -12.70
CA LEU A 175 18.11 -34.17 -12.11
C LEU A 175 16.87 -34.88 -12.67
N GLU A 176 17.10 -35.97 -13.39
CA GLU A 176 16.08 -36.95 -13.78
C GLU A 176 15.33 -37.51 -12.55
N PRO A 177 13.98 -37.67 -12.59
CA PRO A 177 13.09 -37.50 -13.74
C PRO A 177 12.49 -36.09 -13.86
N ALA A 178 12.90 -35.13 -13.02
CA ALA A 178 12.31 -33.80 -12.96
C ALA A 178 12.77 -32.90 -14.12
N ASP A 179 13.88 -33.23 -14.76
CA ASP A 179 14.38 -32.58 -15.96
C ASP A 179 14.99 -33.63 -16.93
N PRO A 180 14.26 -33.97 -18.02
CA PRO A 180 14.71 -34.97 -18.99
C PRO A 180 15.73 -34.46 -20.01
N ASN A 181 15.99 -33.15 -20.06
CA ASN A 181 16.84 -32.56 -21.08
C ASN A 181 18.26 -32.22 -20.58
N GLU A 182 18.56 -32.50 -19.31
CA GLU A 182 19.78 -32.08 -18.62
C GLU A 182 19.83 -30.53 -18.49
N GLY A 183 19.77 -30.01 -17.27
CA GLY A 183 19.73 -28.57 -16.99
C GLY A 183 21.08 -27.87 -17.20
N VAL A 184 21.03 -26.54 -17.37
CA VAL A 184 22.22 -25.72 -17.66
C VAL A 184 22.87 -25.07 -16.43
N GLY A 185 22.26 -25.22 -15.27
CA GLY A 185 22.75 -24.72 -13.98
C GLY A 185 21.91 -23.57 -13.42
N VAL A 186 22.01 -23.37 -12.11
CA VAL A 186 21.31 -22.29 -11.39
C VAL A 186 21.85 -20.91 -11.81
N ALA A 187 20.97 -19.91 -11.93
CA ALA A 187 21.40 -18.54 -12.12
C ALA A 187 21.85 -17.94 -10.77
N ASP A 188 23.14 -18.03 -10.50
CA ASP A 188 23.72 -17.63 -9.20
C ASP A 188 23.34 -16.23 -8.73
N ASN A 189 23.17 -15.28 -9.65
CA ASN A 189 22.81 -13.90 -9.33
C ASN A 189 21.39 -13.72 -8.77
N THR A 190 20.51 -14.72 -8.91
CA THR A 190 19.14 -14.66 -8.38
C THR A 190 19.02 -15.29 -6.99
N VAL A 191 20.07 -15.99 -6.54
CA VAL A 191 20.14 -16.58 -5.20
C VAL A 191 20.72 -15.55 -4.24
N THR A 192 19.84 -14.74 -3.65
CA THR A 192 20.19 -13.67 -2.72
C THR A 192 19.59 -13.91 -1.36
N THR A 193 19.96 -13.11 -0.36
CA THR A 193 19.30 -13.21 0.95
C THR A 193 17.82 -12.81 0.88
N GLU A 194 17.40 -12.01 -0.10
CA GLU A 194 16.01 -11.55 -0.21
C GLU A 194 15.10 -12.65 -0.77
N THR A 195 15.67 -13.63 -1.49
CA THR A 195 14.94 -14.79 -2.01
C THR A 195 14.80 -15.92 -0.99
N VAL A 196 15.22 -15.70 0.25
CA VAL A 196 15.11 -16.65 1.36
C VAL A 196 14.44 -16.01 2.56
N VAL A 197 13.24 -16.48 2.91
CA VAL A 197 12.53 -16.03 4.11
C VAL A 197 12.62 -17.12 5.18
N LEU A 198 13.23 -16.79 6.31
CA LEU A 198 13.33 -17.68 7.46
C LEU A 198 12.43 -17.18 8.58
N ARG A 199 11.64 -18.07 9.17
CA ARG A 199 10.80 -17.76 10.34
C ARG A 199 11.10 -18.69 11.50
N ARG A 200 10.87 -18.22 12.72
CA ARG A 200 10.90 -18.97 13.97
C ARG A 200 9.57 -18.80 14.69
N ASN A 201 8.81 -19.88 14.84
CA ASN A 201 7.45 -19.87 15.37
C ASN A 201 6.53 -18.84 14.66
N GLY A 202 6.74 -18.64 13.36
CA GLY A 202 6.00 -17.65 12.56
C GLY A 202 6.59 -16.23 12.56
N GLU A 203 7.48 -15.89 13.50
CA GLU A 203 8.21 -14.61 13.51
C GLU A 203 9.31 -14.61 12.44
N ILE A 204 9.40 -13.58 11.60
CA ILE A 204 10.47 -13.43 10.61
C ILE A 204 11.82 -13.26 11.32
N LEU A 205 12.86 -13.89 10.78
CA LEU A 205 14.25 -13.69 11.17
C LEU A 205 15.01 -12.98 10.05
N TYR A 206 15.97 -12.14 10.41
CA TYR A 206 16.69 -11.30 9.45
C TYR A 206 18.17 -11.64 9.33
N ASP A 207 18.68 -11.59 8.09
CA ASP A 207 20.11 -11.70 7.79
C ASP A 207 20.87 -10.51 8.40
N GLY A 208 22.03 -10.80 9.02
CA GLY A 208 22.85 -9.84 9.75
C GLY A 208 22.37 -9.54 11.18
N ILE A 209 21.15 -9.93 11.56
CA ILE A 209 20.56 -9.70 12.89
C ILE A 209 20.40 -11.01 13.67
N ASP A 210 19.68 -11.99 13.09
CA ASP A 210 19.41 -13.27 13.73
C ASP A 210 20.30 -14.39 13.19
N TYR A 211 20.59 -14.34 11.89
CA TYR A 211 21.40 -15.31 11.18
C TYR A 211 22.29 -14.63 10.15
N SER A 212 23.20 -15.38 9.55
CA SER A 212 23.97 -14.96 8.37
C SER A 212 23.60 -15.83 7.17
N PHE A 213 23.22 -15.21 6.06
CA PHE A 213 23.05 -15.85 4.76
C PHE A 213 24.41 -16.04 4.06
N SER A 214 24.56 -17.16 3.36
CA SER A 214 25.68 -17.38 2.44
C SER A 214 25.27 -18.33 1.33
N TYR A 215 25.77 -18.08 0.11
CA TYR A 215 25.55 -18.93 -1.05
C TYR A 215 26.89 -19.37 -1.64
N ASN A 216 27.01 -20.65 -1.97
CA ASN A 216 28.17 -21.22 -2.65
C ASN A 216 27.81 -21.58 -4.09
N GLU A 217 28.18 -20.71 -5.02
CA GLU A 217 27.99 -20.83 -6.48
C GLU A 217 28.62 -22.09 -7.09
N THR A 218 29.55 -22.78 -6.40
CA THR A 218 30.15 -24.02 -6.94
C THR A 218 29.35 -25.27 -6.54
N SER A 219 28.62 -25.20 -5.43
CA SER A 219 27.84 -26.35 -4.92
C SER A 219 26.35 -26.07 -4.88
N ASP A 220 25.91 -24.92 -5.42
CA ASP A 220 24.55 -24.39 -5.44
C ASP A 220 23.88 -24.51 -4.06
N THR A 221 24.65 -24.22 -3.00
CA THR A 221 24.22 -24.44 -1.62
C THR A 221 24.02 -23.12 -0.89
N ILE A 222 22.78 -22.88 -0.49
CA ILE A 222 22.39 -21.86 0.48
C ILE A 222 22.70 -22.38 1.87
N ARG A 223 23.33 -21.55 2.70
CA ARG A 223 23.62 -21.84 4.10
C ARG A 223 23.18 -20.69 5.00
N LEU A 224 22.26 -20.99 5.90
CA LEU A 224 21.76 -20.10 6.94
C LEU A 224 22.42 -20.47 8.26
N THR A 225 23.22 -19.57 8.84
CA THR A 225 23.95 -19.83 10.08
C THR A 225 23.45 -18.89 11.19
N PRO A 226 22.94 -19.39 12.32
CA PRO A 226 22.42 -18.53 13.38
C PRO A 226 23.56 -17.76 14.06
N LEU A 227 23.34 -16.48 14.38
CA LEU A 227 24.34 -15.66 15.06
C LEU A 227 24.54 -16.06 16.53
N SER A 228 23.59 -16.81 17.10
CA SER A 228 23.73 -17.49 18.40
C SER A 228 24.67 -18.70 18.37
N GLY A 229 25.16 -19.11 17.20
CA GLY A 229 26.05 -20.25 16.98
C GLY A 229 25.33 -21.60 16.79
N ILE A 230 24.18 -21.79 17.44
CA ILE A 230 23.27 -22.91 17.22
C ILE A 230 21.83 -22.41 17.14
N TRP A 231 21.00 -23.09 16.35
CA TRP A 231 19.56 -22.81 16.30
C TRP A 231 18.94 -23.13 17.66
N THR A 232 18.01 -22.29 18.10
CA THR A 232 17.42 -22.42 19.43
C THR A 232 16.51 -23.65 19.44
N PRO A 233 16.70 -24.59 20.38
CA PRO A 233 15.82 -25.76 20.48
C PRO A 233 14.42 -25.38 20.97
N ASP A 234 13.50 -26.34 20.86
CA ASP A 234 12.08 -26.25 21.20
C ASP A 234 11.37 -25.13 20.41
N ARG A 235 11.61 -25.11 19.09
CA ARG A 235 11.10 -24.12 18.12
C ARG A 235 10.76 -24.78 16.79
N ILE A 236 9.85 -24.17 16.04
CA ILE A 236 9.57 -24.51 14.64
C ILE A 236 10.22 -23.43 13.77
N TYR A 237 11.04 -23.86 12.82
CA TYR A 237 11.59 -22.98 11.79
C TYR A 237 10.93 -23.27 10.45
N THR A 238 10.58 -22.23 9.70
CA THR A 238 10.15 -22.39 8.31
C THR A 238 11.09 -21.62 7.39
N ILE A 239 11.50 -22.27 6.30
CA ILE A 239 12.36 -21.68 5.27
C ILE A 239 11.56 -21.67 3.99
N GLU A 240 11.37 -20.49 3.43
CA GLU A 240 10.67 -20.29 2.17
C GLU A 240 11.64 -19.71 1.15
N LEU A 241 11.60 -20.26 -0.06
CA LEU A 241 12.42 -19.82 -1.18
C LEU A 241 11.53 -19.17 -2.23
N ALA A 242 11.93 -17.98 -2.71
CA ALA A 242 11.21 -17.27 -3.75
C ALA A 242 11.27 -18.09 -5.06
N ASN A 243 10.12 -18.63 -5.45
CA ASN A 243 9.94 -19.37 -6.69
C ASN A 243 8.97 -18.68 -7.66
N THR A 244 8.55 -17.47 -7.30
CA THR A 244 7.76 -16.55 -8.11
C THR A 244 8.16 -15.11 -7.80
N ASP A 245 8.20 -14.30 -8.84
CA ASP A 245 8.37 -12.87 -8.80
C ASP A 245 7.31 -12.26 -7.89
N HIS A 246 7.74 -11.41 -6.98
CA HIS A 246 6.82 -10.73 -6.09
C HIS A 246 7.33 -9.36 -5.69
N TRP A 247 6.39 -8.52 -5.25
CA TRP A 247 6.69 -7.24 -4.63
C TRP A 247 6.65 -7.40 -3.12
N LYS A 248 7.74 -7.01 -2.44
CA LYS A 248 7.78 -6.84 -0.99
C LYS A 248 7.28 -5.45 -0.63
N LEU A 249 6.35 -5.39 0.31
CA LEU A 249 5.77 -4.16 0.87
C LEU A 249 5.86 -4.24 2.39
N VAL A 250 6.20 -3.12 3.05
CA VAL A 250 6.13 -2.97 4.51
C VAL A 250 5.19 -1.82 4.82
N SER A 251 4.06 -2.08 5.46
CA SER A 251 3.03 -1.06 5.66
C SER A 251 3.24 -0.23 6.91
N GLU A 252 2.98 1.07 6.80
CA GLU A 252 2.99 1.99 7.92
C GLU A 252 1.75 1.82 8.83
N ALA A 253 1.84 2.28 10.08
CA ALA A 253 0.71 2.33 11.00
C ALA A 253 -0.43 3.19 10.44
N GLY A 254 -1.68 2.73 10.59
CA GLY A 254 -2.84 3.40 10.02
C GLY A 254 -3.03 4.83 10.51
N SER A 255 -2.60 5.14 11.74
CA SER A 255 -2.58 6.49 12.31
C SER A 255 -1.76 7.49 11.48
N ASN A 256 -0.70 7.01 10.83
CA ASN A 256 0.26 7.83 10.06
C ASN A 256 -0.10 7.95 8.56
N ILE A 257 -1.10 7.20 8.09
CA ILE A 257 -1.55 7.21 6.69
C ILE A 257 -2.74 8.14 6.54
N ASN A 258 -2.69 9.12 5.64
CA ASN A 258 -3.79 10.07 5.49
C ASN A 258 -4.94 9.47 4.67
N ASP A 259 -6.14 9.99 4.93
CA ASP A 259 -7.30 9.72 4.09
C ASP A 259 -7.05 10.20 2.65
N GLY A 260 -7.39 9.37 1.66
CA GLY A 260 -7.16 9.65 0.24
C GLY A 260 -5.73 9.40 -0.25
N ASP A 261 -4.81 8.94 0.61
CA ASP A 261 -3.50 8.45 0.17
C ASP A 261 -3.69 7.24 -0.76
N THR A 262 -2.84 7.09 -1.78
CA THR A 262 -3.00 6.03 -2.79
C THR A 262 -1.71 5.28 -3.11
N PHE A 263 -1.89 4.02 -3.50
CA PHE A 263 -0.91 3.24 -4.24
C PHE A 263 -1.58 2.56 -5.44
N LYS A 264 -0.77 2.11 -6.39
CA LYS A 264 -1.25 1.50 -7.63
C LYS A 264 -0.58 0.17 -7.87
N ILE A 265 -1.34 -0.74 -8.47
CA ILE A 265 -0.82 -2.00 -8.97
C ILE A 265 -1.15 -2.10 -10.46
N PHE A 266 -0.17 -2.56 -11.24
CA PHE A 266 -0.35 -2.99 -12.62
C PHE A 266 -0.24 -4.52 -12.67
N ASP A 267 -1.22 -5.19 -13.27
CA ASP A 267 -1.10 -6.63 -13.55
C ASP A 267 -0.15 -6.89 -14.74
N LEU A 268 0.11 -8.17 -15.04
CA LEU A 268 1.02 -8.57 -16.12
C LEU A 268 0.49 -8.23 -17.52
N GLU A 269 -0.82 -8.05 -17.67
CA GLU A 269 -1.48 -7.59 -18.89
C GLU A 269 -1.41 -6.06 -19.05
N GLY A 270 -1.02 -5.33 -18.00
CA GLY A 270 -0.90 -3.89 -17.97
C GLY A 270 -2.19 -3.15 -17.59
N ASN A 271 -3.21 -3.84 -17.07
CA ASN A 271 -4.35 -3.19 -16.43
C ASN A 271 -3.90 -2.54 -15.12
N GLU A 272 -4.57 -1.47 -14.73
CA GLU A 272 -4.21 -0.62 -13.60
C GLU A 272 -5.38 -0.55 -12.61
N ALA A 273 -5.07 -0.68 -11.32
CA ALA A 273 -6.00 -0.36 -10.24
C ALA A 273 -5.36 0.56 -9.20
N ASP A 274 -6.17 1.52 -8.75
CA ASP A 274 -5.80 2.46 -7.69
C ASP A 274 -6.39 1.94 -6.37
N PHE A 275 -5.54 1.77 -5.38
CA PHE A 275 -5.92 1.46 -4.01
C PHE A 275 -5.82 2.76 -3.20
N GLU A 276 -6.91 3.13 -2.55
CA GLU A 276 -7.05 4.40 -1.82
C GLU A 276 -7.37 4.11 -0.36
N PHE A 277 -6.57 4.68 0.54
CA PHE A 277 -6.77 4.53 1.98
C PHE A 277 -7.96 5.35 2.44
N GLU A 278 -8.87 4.69 3.15
CA GLU A 278 -10.16 5.22 3.57
C GLU A 278 -10.22 5.26 5.10
N ARG A 279 -10.35 6.47 5.66
CA ARG A 279 -10.49 6.74 7.11
C ARG A 279 -11.75 7.56 7.41
N GLY A 280 -12.54 7.97 6.43
CA GLY A 280 -13.70 8.83 6.62
C GLY A 280 -13.37 10.17 7.27
N TYR A 281 -14.37 10.77 7.93
CA TYR A 281 -14.19 12.05 8.59
C TYR A 281 -13.38 11.94 9.89
N SER A 282 -12.59 12.96 10.16
CA SER A 282 -12.02 13.25 11.47
C SER A 282 -12.26 14.72 11.83
N LEU A 283 -12.43 14.99 13.13
CA LEU A 283 -12.58 16.32 13.70
C LEU A 283 -11.49 16.53 14.74
N ALA A 284 -10.67 17.58 14.60
CA ALA A 284 -9.75 17.99 15.65
C ALA A 284 -10.32 19.18 16.44
N VAL A 285 -10.41 19.02 17.75
CA VAL A 285 -10.79 20.09 18.68
C VAL A 285 -9.56 20.97 18.93
N PRO A 286 -9.62 22.29 18.65
CA PRO A 286 -8.48 23.17 18.89
C PRO A 286 -8.06 23.19 20.35
N GLN A 287 -6.76 22.99 20.60
CA GLN A 287 -6.19 23.17 21.94
C GLN A 287 -6.36 24.63 22.39
N THR A 288 -6.97 24.80 23.55
CA THR A 288 -7.06 26.07 24.26
C THR A 288 -5.74 26.43 24.94
N LEU A 289 -5.57 27.68 25.39
CA LEU A 289 -4.30 28.12 25.99
C LEU A 289 -3.84 27.19 27.12
N GLU A 290 -2.62 26.69 26.97
CA GLU A 290 -1.96 25.83 27.95
C GLU A 290 -0.58 26.40 28.28
N LEU A 291 -0.19 26.27 29.55
CA LEU A 291 1.14 26.60 30.04
C LEU A 291 1.86 25.30 30.43
N GLN A 292 3.13 25.17 30.06
CA GLN A 292 4.00 24.10 30.52
C GLN A 292 5.15 24.68 31.34
N ILE A 293 5.33 24.14 32.54
CA ILE A 293 6.43 24.46 33.45
C ILE A 293 7.68 23.69 33.00
N PRO A 294 8.89 24.30 33.05
CA PRO A 294 10.14 23.60 32.81
C PRO A 294 10.32 22.37 33.70
N GLU A 295 10.97 21.32 33.20
CA GLU A 295 11.20 20.06 33.93
C GLU A 295 11.94 20.28 35.25
N GLU A 296 12.85 21.27 35.30
CA GLU A 296 13.61 21.65 36.47
C GLU A 296 12.77 22.35 37.55
N ALA A 297 11.53 22.74 37.25
CA ALA A 297 10.58 23.38 38.16
C ALA A 297 11.19 24.58 38.92
N GLY A 298 11.22 24.52 40.26
CA GLY A 298 11.88 25.56 41.08
C GLY A 298 13.41 25.44 41.18
N GLY A 299 13.96 24.35 40.66
CA GLY A 299 15.38 23.99 40.73
C GLY A 299 16.29 24.81 39.83
N LEU A 300 17.57 24.42 39.77
CA LEU A 300 18.56 25.09 38.94
C LEU A 300 18.27 24.83 37.46
N GLY A 301 17.96 25.89 36.70
CA GLY A 301 17.62 25.80 35.27
C GLY A 301 16.12 25.94 34.98
N GLY A 302 15.28 25.92 36.02
CA GLY A 302 13.84 26.13 35.91
C GLY A 302 13.43 27.58 36.12
N ILE A 303 12.27 27.79 36.74
CA ILE A 303 11.69 29.11 37.01
C ILE A 303 12.63 29.96 37.88
N VAL A 304 12.95 31.16 37.40
CA VAL A 304 13.76 32.14 38.12
C VAL A 304 12.86 33.14 38.87
N ASP A 305 13.34 33.57 40.03
CA ASP A 305 12.71 34.61 40.84
C ASP A 305 12.64 35.95 40.08
N GLY A 306 11.48 36.61 40.15
CA GLY A 306 11.18 37.84 39.41
C GLY A 306 10.74 37.65 37.95
N GLU A 307 10.68 36.41 37.45
CA GLU A 307 10.06 36.12 36.14
C GLU A 307 8.57 36.48 36.15
N VAL A 308 8.06 36.87 34.99
CA VAL A 308 6.67 37.29 34.86
C VAL A 308 5.97 36.75 33.62
N PHE A 309 4.68 36.47 33.77
CA PHE A 309 3.75 36.37 32.66
C PHE A 309 2.53 37.26 32.91
N SER A 310 1.73 37.51 31.88
CA SER A 310 0.51 38.29 32.04
C SER A 310 -0.69 37.66 31.35
N LEU A 311 -1.86 37.83 31.96
CA LEU A 311 -3.14 37.43 31.38
C LEU A 311 -4.06 38.66 31.34
N ARG A 312 -4.68 38.88 30.19
CA ARG A 312 -5.60 39.99 29.94
C ARG A 312 -6.92 39.46 29.40
N VAL A 313 -8.03 40.10 29.78
CA VAL A 313 -9.37 39.85 29.24
C VAL A 313 -9.86 41.06 28.47
N GLY A 314 -10.14 40.88 27.17
CA GLY A 314 -10.62 41.93 26.29
C GLY A 314 -9.70 43.15 26.29
N THR A 315 -10.27 44.33 26.55
CA THR A 315 -9.56 45.61 26.59
C THR A 315 -9.10 46.02 28.00
N ASN A 316 -9.30 45.16 29.01
CA ASN A 316 -8.86 45.46 30.38
C ASN A 316 -7.34 45.56 30.48
N ALA A 317 -6.83 46.18 31.56
CA ALA A 317 -5.40 46.13 31.83
C ALA A 317 -4.95 44.68 32.11
N PRO A 318 -3.76 44.25 31.64
CA PRO A 318 -3.25 42.91 31.95
C PRO A 318 -2.97 42.77 33.44
N VAL A 319 -3.30 41.61 34.01
CA VAL A 319 -2.79 41.21 35.34
C VAL A 319 -1.45 40.54 35.11
N VAL A 320 -0.41 41.07 35.76
CA VAL A 320 0.95 40.55 35.68
C VAL A 320 1.22 39.69 36.91
N PHE A 321 1.58 38.44 36.68
CA PHE A 321 1.95 37.49 37.71
C PHE A 321 3.48 37.42 37.81
N GLU A 322 4.00 37.38 39.03
CA GLU A 322 5.44 37.34 39.31
C GLU A 322 5.79 36.12 40.15
N PHE A 323 6.73 35.32 39.68
CA PHE A 323 7.27 34.20 40.45
C PHE A 323 8.16 34.74 41.58
N ASP A 324 7.85 34.36 42.82
CA ASP A 324 8.46 34.93 44.03
C ASP A 324 8.95 33.85 45.00
N ARG A 325 10.20 33.97 45.44
CA ARG A 325 10.84 33.10 46.44
C ARG A 325 11.25 33.83 47.72
N ASP A 326 11.38 35.15 47.71
CA ASP A 326 11.99 35.92 48.80
C ASP A 326 11.06 36.97 49.43
N GLY A 327 9.86 37.14 48.87
CA GLY A 327 8.83 38.08 49.32
C GLY A 327 8.95 39.46 48.66
N ASP A 328 9.92 39.69 47.78
CA ASP A 328 10.13 40.96 47.10
C ASP A 328 9.36 41.02 45.77
N VAL A 329 8.07 41.32 45.85
CA VAL A 329 7.17 41.41 44.68
C VAL A 329 7.06 42.85 44.19
N THR A 330 7.15 43.04 42.87
CA THR A 330 6.99 44.37 42.26
C THR A 330 5.56 44.90 42.48
N VAL A 331 5.45 46.14 42.94
CA VAL A 331 4.15 46.78 43.23
C VAL A 331 3.19 46.70 42.03
N GLY A 332 2.00 46.15 42.27
CA GLY A 332 0.96 46.00 41.25
C GLY A 332 0.96 44.65 40.54
N ARG A 333 1.90 43.74 40.86
CA ARG A 333 1.92 42.36 40.38
C ARG A 333 1.33 41.40 41.41
N THR A 334 0.83 40.26 40.92
CA THR A 334 0.29 39.17 41.73
C THR A 334 1.39 38.13 41.96
N PRO A 335 1.76 37.83 43.22
CA PRO A 335 2.81 36.84 43.48
C PRO A 335 2.35 35.41 43.21
N ILE A 336 3.27 34.61 42.69
CA ILE A 336 3.20 33.15 42.63
C ILE A 336 4.33 32.63 43.50
N LEU A 337 3.96 32.17 44.70
CA LEU A 337 4.91 31.71 45.70
C LEU A 337 5.41 30.31 45.36
N TYR A 338 6.73 30.12 45.36
CA TYR A 338 7.35 28.81 45.18
C TYR A 338 8.69 28.74 45.91
N THR A 339 9.30 27.54 45.94
CA THR A 339 10.64 27.33 46.50
C THR A 339 11.53 26.58 45.53
N VAL A 340 12.83 26.50 45.82
CA VAL A 340 13.76 25.71 45.00
C VAL A 340 13.50 24.20 45.01
N ASN A 341 12.69 23.73 45.96
CA ASN A 341 12.28 22.32 46.04
C ASN A 341 10.85 22.12 45.53
N SER A 342 10.18 23.17 45.04
CA SER A 342 8.83 23.05 44.55
C SER A 342 8.78 22.22 43.28
N THR A 343 7.88 21.25 43.23
CA THR A 343 7.66 20.42 42.05
C THR A 343 6.95 21.22 40.95
N MET A 344 6.94 20.69 39.73
CA MET A 344 6.18 21.27 38.63
C MET A 344 4.70 21.45 39.03
N ASP A 345 4.09 20.44 39.63
CA ASP A 345 2.67 20.48 39.99
C ASP A 345 2.38 21.43 41.16
N GLU A 346 3.31 21.60 42.10
CA GLU A 346 3.16 22.61 43.17
C GLU A 346 3.21 24.04 42.62
N ILE A 347 4.06 24.29 41.61
CA ILE A 347 4.10 25.57 40.91
C ILE A 347 2.85 25.76 40.05
N ALA A 348 2.36 24.71 39.39
CA ALA A 348 1.12 24.74 38.62
C ALA A 348 -0.09 25.07 39.50
N ASP A 349 -0.20 24.45 40.67
CA ASP A 349 -1.23 24.76 41.66
C ASP A 349 -1.16 26.23 42.12
N ALA A 350 0.05 26.76 42.31
CA ALA A 350 0.25 28.16 42.67
C ALA A 350 -0.19 29.12 41.54
N ILE A 351 0.09 28.78 40.28
CA ILE A 351 -0.37 29.55 39.10
C ILE A 351 -1.90 29.51 39.01
N VAL A 352 -2.51 28.32 39.10
CA VAL A 352 -3.97 28.13 39.05
C VAL A 352 -4.65 28.95 40.15
N ALA A 353 -4.13 28.90 41.37
CA ALA A 353 -4.65 29.68 42.48
C ALA A 353 -4.53 31.19 42.24
N ALA A 354 -3.40 31.65 41.69
CA ALA A 354 -3.18 33.07 41.38
C ALA A 354 -4.15 33.57 40.30
N ILE A 355 -4.34 32.83 39.20
CA ILE A 355 -5.26 33.18 38.12
C ILE A 355 -6.71 33.22 38.64
N THR A 356 -7.11 32.21 39.41
CA THR A 356 -8.46 32.14 39.99
C THR A 356 -8.73 33.32 40.92
N ASN A 357 -7.78 33.67 41.79
CA ASN A 357 -7.90 34.80 42.71
C ASN A 357 -7.91 36.16 42.01
N ALA A 358 -7.30 36.28 40.83
CA ALA A 358 -7.33 37.50 40.03
C ALA A 358 -8.70 37.78 39.40
N GLY A 359 -9.62 36.80 39.39
CA GLY A 359 -10.99 36.99 38.92
C GLY A 359 -11.09 37.31 37.43
N LEU A 360 -10.21 36.71 36.63
CA LEU A 360 -10.10 36.97 35.19
C LEU A 360 -11.15 36.23 34.34
N GLY A 361 -12.03 35.43 34.94
CA GLY A 361 -13.01 34.65 34.19
C GLY A 361 -12.37 33.55 33.33
N ALA A 362 -11.16 33.11 33.73
CA ALA A 362 -10.51 31.92 33.21
C ALA A 362 -10.68 30.79 34.23
N ASN A 363 -11.00 29.59 33.76
CA ASN A 363 -11.18 28.41 34.60
C ASN A 363 -9.95 27.51 34.55
N SER A 364 -8.85 28.00 35.13
CA SER A 364 -7.56 27.32 35.07
C SER A 364 -7.56 26.01 35.86
N VAL A 365 -6.97 24.96 35.30
CA VAL A 365 -6.88 23.62 35.89
C VAL A 365 -5.45 23.09 35.74
N ASN A 366 -4.89 22.53 36.80
CA ASN A 366 -3.62 21.81 36.76
C ASN A 366 -3.88 20.39 36.19
N LEU A 367 -3.24 20.05 35.08
CA LEU A 367 -3.38 18.75 34.40
C LEU A 367 -2.32 17.73 34.84
N GLY A 368 -1.42 18.12 35.74
CA GLY A 368 -0.26 17.32 36.15
C GLY A 368 0.92 17.44 35.20
N GLU A 369 2.08 16.95 35.63
CA GLU A 369 3.35 17.01 34.89
C GLU A 369 3.74 18.46 34.49
N GLY A 370 3.32 19.44 35.29
CA GLY A 370 3.57 20.86 35.02
C GLY A 370 2.73 21.49 33.91
N ARG A 371 1.71 20.79 33.39
CA ARG A 371 0.75 21.34 32.43
C ARG A 371 -0.40 22.04 33.13
N ILE A 372 -0.74 23.23 32.65
CA ILE A 372 -1.87 24.02 33.15
C ILE A 372 -2.76 24.37 31.97
N HIS A 373 -3.97 23.83 31.97
CA HIS A 373 -5.05 24.33 31.12
C HIS A 373 -5.48 25.69 31.66
N VAL A 374 -5.36 26.76 30.88
CA VAL A 374 -5.69 28.11 31.35
C VAL A 374 -7.21 28.30 31.47
N GLY A 375 -8.00 27.54 30.72
CA GLY A 375 -9.45 27.69 30.66
C GLY A 375 -9.89 29.03 30.09
N SER A 376 -9.25 29.43 28.99
CA SER A 376 -9.42 30.75 28.35
C SER A 376 -10.53 30.75 27.29
N ASN A 377 -11.40 31.76 27.30
CA ASN A 377 -12.25 32.14 26.15
C ASN A 377 -11.52 33.04 25.12
N VAL A 378 -12.19 33.36 24.00
CA VAL A 378 -11.65 34.15 22.87
C VAL A 378 -11.15 35.55 23.25
N ASN A 379 -11.61 36.12 24.37
CA ASN A 379 -11.21 37.45 24.82
C ASN A 379 -9.90 37.43 25.63
N HIS A 380 -9.38 36.26 25.98
CA HIS A 380 -8.15 36.16 26.74
C HIS A 380 -6.91 36.34 25.87
N VAL A 381 -5.91 37.03 26.41
CA VAL A 381 -4.58 37.15 25.83
C VAL A 381 -3.56 36.83 26.91
N LEU A 382 -2.80 35.77 26.68
CA LEU A 382 -1.70 35.33 27.52
C LEU A 382 -0.37 35.74 26.89
N ASP A 383 0.54 36.27 27.71
CA ASP A 383 1.90 36.67 27.33
C ASP A 383 2.91 36.07 28.30
N THR A 384 3.72 35.13 27.81
CA THR A 384 4.80 34.45 28.53
C THR A 384 6.20 34.90 28.10
N SER A 385 6.33 36.00 27.36
CA SER A 385 7.61 36.42 26.76
C SER A 385 8.73 36.75 27.76
N LEU A 386 8.40 36.92 29.04
CA LEU A 386 9.33 37.27 30.13
C LEU A 386 9.38 36.19 31.24
N THR A 387 9.09 34.95 30.89
CA THR A 387 9.20 33.79 31.78
C THR A 387 9.75 32.58 31.03
N SER A 388 10.20 31.59 31.79
CA SER A 388 10.63 30.28 31.33
C SER A 388 9.45 29.33 31.03
N LEU A 389 8.20 29.74 31.26
CA LEU A 389 7.02 28.97 30.83
C LEU A 389 6.92 28.90 29.30
N THR A 390 6.56 27.73 28.78
CA THR A 390 6.14 27.59 27.39
C THR A 390 4.62 27.68 27.29
N GLN A 391 4.14 28.30 26.21
CA GLN A 391 2.71 28.49 25.94
C GLN A 391 2.35 27.78 24.63
N THR A 392 1.25 27.04 24.64
CA THR A 392 0.65 26.39 23.45
C THR A 392 -0.85 26.72 23.36
N GLY A 393 -1.46 26.31 22.25
CA GLY A 393 -2.89 26.51 22.00
C GLY A 393 -3.28 27.94 21.60
N LEU A 394 -4.59 28.15 21.48
CA LEU A 394 -5.21 29.42 21.11
C LEU A 394 -6.28 29.82 22.14
N ALA A 395 -6.56 31.10 22.26
CA ALA A 395 -7.65 31.58 23.13
C ALA A 395 -9.01 31.14 22.57
N GLY A 396 -9.93 30.71 23.42
CA GLY A 396 -11.30 30.34 23.04
C GLY A 396 -11.45 28.89 22.60
N GLY A 397 -10.59 28.39 21.71
CA GLY A 397 -10.81 27.08 21.10
C GLY A 397 -12.16 27.06 20.38
N ILE A 398 -13.15 26.36 20.95
CA ILE A 398 -14.55 26.38 20.51
C ILE A 398 -15.32 27.51 21.22
N ALA A 399 -16.03 28.33 20.46
CA ALA A 399 -16.79 29.45 20.98
C ALA A 399 -18.25 29.06 21.28
N ASP A 400 -18.94 29.91 22.05
CA ASP A 400 -20.37 29.77 22.32
C ASP A 400 -21.20 30.07 21.07
N GLY A 401 -22.15 29.19 20.73
CA GLY A 401 -22.93 29.25 19.49
C GLY A 401 -22.21 28.75 18.24
N ASP A 402 -20.98 28.24 18.36
CA ASP A 402 -20.35 27.47 17.29
C ASP A 402 -21.17 26.19 17.04
N TYR A 403 -21.28 25.75 15.78
CA TYR A 403 -21.98 24.50 15.48
C TYR A 403 -21.40 23.77 14.27
N PHE A 404 -21.69 22.48 14.20
CA PHE A 404 -21.46 21.64 13.03
C PHE A 404 -22.71 20.83 12.71
N THR A 405 -22.79 20.30 11.49
CA THR A 405 -23.92 19.46 11.06
C THR A 405 -23.43 18.12 10.55
N ILE A 406 -24.21 17.06 10.80
CA ILE A 406 -24.04 15.75 10.17
C ILE A 406 -25.34 15.40 9.45
N ASP A 407 -25.25 15.15 8.14
CA ASP A 407 -26.29 14.48 7.35
C ASP A 407 -25.92 13.01 7.21
N ASP A 408 -26.80 12.07 7.57
CA ASP A 408 -26.62 10.62 7.37
C ASP A 408 -27.22 10.11 6.04
N GLY A 409 -27.77 11.02 5.24
CA GLY A 409 -28.50 10.71 4.02
C GLY A 409 -30.00 10.46 4.25
N SER A 410 -30.49 10.57 5.47
CA SER A 410 -31.91 10.43 5.86
C SER A 410 -32.41 11.59 6.74
N LYS A 411 -31.53 12.14 7.59
CA LYS A 411 -31.76 13.30 8.45
C LYS A 411 -30.49 14.12 8.58
N VAL A 412 -30.66 15.41 8.86
CA VAL A 412 -29.57 16.32 9.23
C VAL A 412 -29.73 16.65 10.70
N ILE A 413 -28.66 16.51 11.47
CA ILE A 413 -28.60 16.92 12.89
C ILE A 413 -27.62 18.07 13.02
N THR A 414 -28.05 19.14 13.70
CA THR A 414 -27.17 20.24 14.13
C THR A 414 -26.65 19.95 15.53
N PHE A 415 -25.34 19.99 15.69
CA PHE A 415 -24.65 19.91 16.97
C PHE A 415 -24.09 21.29 17.31
N GLU A 416 -24.68 21.93 18.31
CA GLU A 416 -24.31 23.28 18.73
C GLU A 416 -23.60 23.27 20.07
N PHE A 417 -22.53 24.05 20.18
CA PHE A 417 -21.78 24.25 21.41
C PHE A 417 -22.39 25.37 22.25
N GLU A 418 -22.82 25.03 23.46
CA GLU A 418 -23.38 25.97 24.44
C GLU A 418 -22.43 26.10 25.63
N ASN A 419 -21.84 27.29 25.78
CA ASN A 419 -21.01 27.61 26.92
C ASN A 419 -21.87 28.05 28.11
N THR A 420 -22.12 27.09 29.01
CA THR A 420 -22.97 27.26 30.19
C THR A 420 -22.48 28.33 31.20
N GLU A 421 -21.28 28.88 31.03
CA GLU A 421 -20.73 29.95 31.88
C GLU A 421 -21.08 31.35 31.38
N VAL A 422 -21.22 31.53 30.06
CA VAL A 422 -21.44 32.84 29.44
C VAL A 422 -22.83 32.92 28.83
N GLY A 423 -23.25 31.89 28.08
CA GLY A 423 -24.55 31.79 27.41
C GLY A 423 -24.87 33.02 26.56
N ASP A 424 -23.88 33.55 25.86
CA ASP A 424 -23.99 34.74 25.01
C ASP A 424 -24.08 34.42 23.52
N GLY A 425 -23.92 33.15 23.15
CA GLY A 425 -24.12 32.61 21.81
C GLY A 425 -25.59 32.56 21.38
N PRO A 426 -25.89 32.74 20.08
CA PRO A 426 -27.24 32.51 19.57
C PRO A 426 -27.51 31.01 19.52
N LEU A 427 -28.54 30.52 20.24
CA LEU A 427 -28.98 29.12 20.14
C LEU A 427 -29.61 28.83 18.77
N VAL A 428 -28.90 28.07 17.93
CA VAL A 428 -29.28 27.62 16.58
C VAL A 428 -29.95 26.24 16.62
N ALA A 429 -29.46 25.31 17.45
CA ALA A 429 -30.00 23.97 17.60
C ALA A 429 -31.40 24.02 18.23
N ASP A 430 -32.35 23.29 17.64
CA ASP A 430 -33.68 23.08 18.22
C ASP A 430 -33.87 21.61 18.67
N PRO A 431 -33.77 21.33 20.00
CA PRO A 431 -33.98 19.99 20.54
C PRO A 431 -35.37 19.40 20.27
N LEU A 432 -36.37 20.21 19.89
CA LEU A 432 -37.71 19.72 19.56
C LEU A 432 -37.77 19.02 18.19
N VAL A 433 -36.81 19.32 17.31
CA VAL A 433 -36.70 18.68 15.98
C VAL A 433 -35.57 17.66 15.91
N GLY A 434 -34.86 17.44 17.03
CA GLY A 434 -33.80 16.43 17.15
C GLY A 434 -32.37 16.97 17.03
N ASP A 435 -32.17 18.29 17.05
CA ASP A 435 -30.82 18.86 17.15
C ASP A 435 -30.24 18.67 18.57
N VAL A 436 -28.92 18.71 18.66
CA VAL A 436 -28.17 18.41 19.88
C VAL A 436 -27.46 19.65 20.40
N VAL A 437 -27.69 19.96 21.67
CA VAL A 437 -26.93 21.00 22.39
C VAL A 437 -25.81 20.34 23.20
N ILE A 438 -24.57 20.63 22.81
CA ILE A 438 -23.34 20.21 23.46
C ILE A 438 -22.96 21.25 24.51
N ASN A 439 -23.36 20.99 25.76
CA ASN A 439 -23.01 21.86 26.88
C ASN A 439 -21.55 21.68 27.28
N PHE A 440 -20.82 22.80 27.43
CA PHE A 440 -19.46 22.80 27.94
C PHE A 440 -19.19 23.99 28.87
N THR A 441 -17.99 24.00 29.46
CA THR A 441 -17.43 25.10 30.25
C THR A 441 -15.99 25.30 29.81
N THR A 442 -15.42 26.48 30.02
CA THR A 442 -14.01 26.71 29.66
C THR A 442 -13.02 25.91 30.52
N ALA A 443 -13.47 25.29 31.62
CA ALA A 443 -12.68 24.37 32.42
C ALA A 443 -12.34 23.05 31.69
N LYS A 444 -13.09 22.69 30.63
CA LYS A 444 -12.86 21.48 29.84
C LYS A 444 -11.68 21.66 28.90
N THR A 445 -10.76 20.69 28.94
CA THR A 445 -9.68 20.60 27.95
C THR A 445 -10.23 20.22 26.58
N HIS A 446 -9.46 20.44 25.52
CA HIS A 446 -9.79 20.00 24.17
C HIS A 446 -9.95 18.47 24.07
N ILE A 447 -9.21 17.69 24.87
CA ILE A 447 -9.35 16.23 24.96
C ILE A 447 -10.69 15.85 25.60
N GLU A 448 -11.05 16.46 26.72
CA GLU A 448 -12.34 16.20 27.36
C GLU A 448 -13.51 16.66 26.48
N LEU A 449 -13.36 17.78 25.77
CA LEU A 449 -14.38 18.28 24.85
C LEU A 449 -14.51 17.35 23.63
N ALA A 450 -13.42 16.79 23.13
CA ALA A 450 -13.46 15.76 22.08
C ALA A 450 -14.28 14.55 22.52
N GLN A 451 -14.12 14.10 23.77
CA GLN A 451 -14.94 13.02 24.33
C GLN A 451 -16.42 13.40 24.41
N ILE A 452 -16.73 14.62 24.85
CA ILE A 452 -18.12 15.10 24.90
C ILE A 452 -18.75 15.13 23.50
N ILE A 453 -18.01 15.56 22.48
CA ILE A 453 -18.49 15.57 21.09
C ILE A 453 -18.70 14.14 20.58
N SER A 454 -17.75 13.24 20.82
CA SER A 454 -17.86 11.83 20.43
C SER A 454 -19.08 11.16 21.08
N ASP A 455 -19.28 11.37 22.39
CA ASP A 455 -20.45 10.85 23.11
C ASP A 455 -21.76 11.44 22.56
N ALA A 456 -21.77 12.73 22.21
CA ALA A 456 -22.93 13.38 21.61
C ALA A 456 -23.28 12.81 20.24
N ILE A 457 -22.29 12.57 19.37
CA ILE A 457 -22.52 11.94 18.05
C ILE A 457 -23.01 10.51 18.21
N ASN A 458 -22.35 9.70 19.06
CA ASN A 458 -22.72 8.30 19.28
C ASN A 458 -24.09 8.12 19.96
N ALA A 459 -24.59 9.14 20.66
CA ALA A 459 -25.94 9.14 21.21
C ALA A 459 -27.02 9.29 20.12
N GLU A 460 -26.64 9.86 18.97
CA GLU A 460 -27.52 9.99 17.81
C GLU A 460 -27.40 8.76 16.91
N ASP A 461 -28.54 8.17 16.57
CA ASP A 461 -28.63 7.01 15.66
C ASP A 461 -28.35 7.45 14.21
N LEU A 462 -27.07 7.74 13.92
CA LEU A 462 -26.55 8.23 12.64
C LEU A 462 -25.81 7.15 11.85
N ASP A 463 -25.76 5.90 12.33
CA ASP A 463 -24.93 4.83 11.74
C ASP A 463 -23.43 5.20 11.67
N LEU A 464 -22.97 5.90 12.71
CA LEU A 464 -21.58 6.29 12.96
C LEU A 464 -21.09 5.66 14.26
N GLU A 465 -19.85 5.19 14.28
CA GLU A 465 -19.16 4.76 15.50
C GLU A 465 -17.93 5.64 15.68
N THR A 466 -18.06 6.71 16.47
CA THR A 466 -16.97 7.65 16.69
C THR A 466 -16.03 7.17 17.80
N ALA A 467 -14.74 7.48 17.65
CA ALA A 467 -13.70 7.19 18.62
C ALA A 467 -12.82 8.41 18.86
N THR A 468 -12.49 8.70 20.12
CA THR A 468 -11.52 9.73 20.47
C THR A 468 -10.09 9.21 20.33
N LEU A 469 -9.22 10.05 19.80
CA LEU A 469 -7.81 9.83 19.60
C LEU A 469 -7.00 10.76 20.52
N SER A 470 -5.68 10.55 20.54
CA SER A 470 -4.76 11.46 21.22
C SER A 470 -4.86 12.90 20.65
N GLY A 471 -4.56 13.89 21.48
CA GLY A 471 -4.53 15.31 21.07
C GLY A 471 -5.89 15.97 20.79
N GLY A 472 -7.00 15.39 21.25
CA GLY A 472 -8.34 15.94 21.06
C GLY A 472 -8.88 15.79 19.64
N ILE A 473 -8.44 14.75 18.94
CA ILE A 473 -8.98 14.36 17.63
C ILE A 473 -10.10 13.34 17.84
N ILE A 474 -11.14 13.41 17.02
CA ILE A 474 -12.27 12.49 16.99
C ILE A 474 -12.26 11.86 15.60
N HIS A 475 -12.11 10.55 15.54
CA HIS A 475 -12.45 9.80 14.34
C HIS A 475 -13.97 9.69 14.29
N VAL A 476 -14.57 10.25 13.24
CA VAL A 476 -16.01 10.21 13.03
C VAL A 476 -16.39 9.07 12.07
N GLY A 477 -15.51 8.75 11.11
CA GLY A 477 -15.76 7.73 10.10
C GLY A 477 -16.83 8.19 9.11
N GLY A 478 -17.70 7.26 8.70
CA GLY A 478 -18.84 7.52 7.84
C GLY A 478 -18.84 6.72 6.54
N THR A 479 -19.84 7.02 5.71
CA THR A 479 -20.03 6.43 4.38
C THR A 479 -20.24 7.55 3.36
N MET A 480 -20.26 7.25 2.06
CA MET A 480 -20.48 8.28 1.03
C MET A 480 -21.80 9.07 1.18
N ASN A 481 -22.77 8.58 1.95
CA ASN A 481 -24.00 9.31 2.28
C ASN A 481 -23.82 10.36 3.36
N HIS A 482 -22.78 10.20 4.18
CA HIS A 482 -22.50 11.11 5.26
C HIS A 482 -21.92 12.42 4.75
N LEU A 483 -22.48 13.54 5.19
CA LEU A 483 -21.92 14.87 4.99
C LEU A 483 -21.72 15.53 6.34
N LEU A 484 -20.45 15.72 6.71
CA LEU A 484 -20.06 16.51 7.86
C LEU A 484 -19.71 17.91 7.40
N ASN A 485 -20.25 18.92 8.09
CA ASN A 485 -19.88 20.33 7.85
C ASN A 485 -19.59 21.03 9.18
N ALA A 486 -18.32 21.33 9.43
CA ALA A 486 -17.85 22.04 10.60
C ALA A 486 -17.52 23.53 10.36
N ALA A 487 -17.88 24.09 9.19
CA ALA A 487 -17.46 25.43 8.79
C ALA A 487 -18.00 26.58 9.66
N ASN A 488 -19.01 26.32 10.51
CA ASN A 488 -19.56 27.28 11.47
C ASN A 488 -19.01 27.08 12.89
N SER A 489 -17.83 26.46 13.00
CA SER A 489 -17.11 26.26 14.25
C SER A 489 -15.60 26.37 14.01
N ASN A 490 -14.82 26.45 15.08
CA ASN A 490 -13.36 26.32 14.99
C ASN A 490 -12.86 24.87 14.93
N LEU A 491 -13.74 23.86 14.87
CA LEU A 491 -13.31 22.48 14.65
C LEU A 491 -12.57 22.35 13.33
N LEU A 492 -11.45 21.63 13.34
CA LEU A 492 -10.73 21.31 12.11
C LEU A 492 -11.25 19.99 11.56
N GLN A 493 -12.00 20.06 10.47
CA GLN A 493 -12.47 18.89 9.72
C GLN A 493 -11.39 18.39 8.76
N GLN A 494 -11.18 17.07 8.77
CA GLN A 494 -10.24 16.35 7.91
C GLN A 494 -10.89 15.10 7.32
N GLY A 495 -10.36 14.64 6.18
CA GLY A 495 -10.85 13.44 5.47
C GLY A 495 -12.24 13.61 4.87
N SER A 496 -12.68 12.62 4.11
CA SER A 496 -14.02 12.50 3.56
C SER A 496 -14.36 11.03 3.30
N PRO A 497 -15.52 10.53 3.74
CA PRO A 497 -15.89 9.15 3.51
C PRO A 497 -16.05 8.79 2.04
N GLY A 498 -15.50 7.63 1.70
CA GLY A 498 -15.53 7.02 0.40
C GLY A 498 -14.33 7.38 -0.46
N VAL A 499 -13.86 6.40 -1.21
CA VAL A 499 -12.80 6.57 -2.20
C VAL A 499 -13.35 7.09 -3.53
N ARG A 500 -12.45 7.42 -4.48
CA ARG A 500 -12.85 7.84 -5.83
C ARG A 500 -13.88 6.88 -6.45
N PRO A 501 -15.13 7.32 -6.74
CA PRO A 501 -16.13 6.48 -7.37
C PRO A 501 -15.92 6.38 -8.89
N GLU A 502 -16.69 5.51 -9.54
CA GLU A 502 -16.79 5.44 -11.00
C GLU A 502 -17.26 6.81 -11.56
N PHE A 503 -16.80 7.18 -12.76
CA PHE A 503 -17.20 8.44 -13.39
C PHE A 503 -18.71 8.56 -13.53
N GLY A 504 -19.25 9.72 -13.13
CA GLY A 504 -20.68 9.96 -13.15
C GLY A 504 -21.11 11.26 -12.50
N LEU A 505 -22.30 11.22 -11.90
CA LEU A 505 -22.96 12.35 -11.23
C LEU A 505 -23.44 11.97 -9.84
N ARG A 506 -23.31 12.88 -8.89
CA ARG A 506 -23.99 12.83 -7.60
C ARG A 506 -25.13 13.83 -7.57
N ILE A 507 -26.32 13.35 -7.21
CA ILE A 507 -27.47 14.21 -6.90
C ILE A 507 -27.23 14.83 -5.52
N PRO A 508 -27.23 16.17 -5.38
CA PRO A 508 -27.13 16.83 -4.09
C PRO A 508 -28.35 16.50 -3.23
N THR A 509 -28.09 16.09 -1.99
CA THR A 509 -29.13 15.71 -1.03
C THR A 509 -28.97 16.45 0.28
N ALA A 510 -30.10 16.70 0.95
CA ALA A 510 -30.16 17.12 2.35
C ALA A 510 -31.25 16.29 3.04
N ALA A 511 -30.92 15.58 4.12
CA ALA A 511 -31.86 14.68 4.82
C ALA A 511 -32.57 13.70 3.87
N GLY A 512 -31.81 13.11 2.93
CA GLY A 512 -32.32 12.17 1.93
C GLY A 512 -33.27 12.74 0.87
N GLN A 513 -33.50 14.05 0.87
CA GLN A 513 -34.28 14.76 -0.16
C GLN A 513 -33.36 15.49 -1.13
N ILE A 514 -33.84 15.73 -2.35
CA ILE A 514 -33.12 16.53 -3.36
C ILE A 514 -32.93 17.95 -2.83
N ALA A 515 -31.72 18.50 -2.94
CA ALA A 515 -31.39 19.85 -2.47
C ALA A 515 -30.68 20.67 -3.55
N GLY A 516 -30.95 21.98 -3.64
CA GLY A 516 -30.23 22.91 -4.52
C GLY A 516 -30.45 22.76 -6.03
N LEU A 517 -31.35 21.87 -6.46
CA LEU A 517 -31.76 21.75 -7.86
C LEU A 517 -32.93 22.70 -8.16
N ASP A 518 -32.68 23.70 -8.99
CA ASP A 518 -33.67 24.65 -9.47
C ASP A 518 -34.14 24.33 -10.90
N ASP A 519 -35.30 24.86 -11.25
CA ASP A 519 -35.84 24.79 -12.60
C ASP A 519 -34.94 25.48 -13.63
N GLY A 520 -34.76 24.85 -14.80
CA GLY A 520 -33.95 25.35 -15.91
C GLY A 520 -32.44 25.17 -15.75
N GLN A 521 -31.96 24.56 -14.66
CA GLN A 521 -30.56 24.17 -14.51
C GLN A 521 -30.17 23.13 -15.57
N THR A 522 -28.91 23.16 -16.04
CA THR A 522 -28.44 22.27 -17.10
C THR A 522 -27.09 21.63 -16.83
N PHE A 523 -26.87 20.45 -17.40
CA PHE A 523 -25.55 19.84 -17.56
C PHE A 523 -25.37 19.31 -18.97
N VAL A 524 -24.12 19.20 -19.40
CA VAL A 524 -23.78 18.79 -20.77
C VAL A 524 -22.90 17.56 -20.73
N VAL A 525 -23.25 16.54 -21.50
CA VAL A 525 -22.44 15.33 -21.68
C VAL A 525 -22.03 15.20 -23.14
N GLN A 526 -20.78 14.80 -23.38
CA GLN A 526 -20.24 14.60 -24.72
C GLN A 526 -19.42 13.31 -24.79
N TYR A 527 -19.46 12.66 -25.95
CA TYR A 527 -18.61 11.51 -26.28
C TYR A 527 -17.67 11.85 -27.46
N GLY A 528 -16.37 11.97 -27.18
CA GLY A 528 -15.35 12.30 -28.16
C GLY A 528 -15.65 13.58 -28.94
N ALA A 529 -15.50 13.54 -30.25
CA ALA A 529 -15.84 14.66 -31.14
C ALA A 529 -17.33 14.71 -31.54
N GLY A 530 -18.18 13.88 -30.92
CA GLY A 530 -19.63 13.87 -31.15
C GLY A 530 -20.30 15.17 -30.71
N ALA A 531 -21.55 15.38 -31.15
CA ALA A 531 -22.33 16.52 -30.71
C ALA A 531 -22.62 16.40 -29.19
N PRO A 532 -22.41 17.47 -28.40
CA PRO A 532 -22.78 17.46 -26.99
C PRO A 532 -24.31 17.38 -26.83
N VAL A 533 -24.75 16.70 -25.77
CA VAL A 533 -26.15 16.62 -25.38
C VAL A 533 -26.33 17.43 -24.10
N THR A 534 -27.21 18.43 -24.15
CA THR A 534 -27.60 19.24 -23.00
C THR A 534 -28.81 18.61 -22.34
N PHE A 535 -28.74 18.40 -21.03
CA PHE A 535 -29.82 17.95 -20.19
C PHE A 535 -30.32 19.12 -19.33
N GLU A 536 -31.64 19.26 -19.20
CA GLU A 536 -32.29 20.35 -18.46
C GLU A 536 -33.19 19.77 -17.36
N LEU A 537 -32.90 20.17 -16.12
CA LEU A 537 -33.70 19.88 -14.95
C LEU A 537 -34.96 20.74 -14.99
N ASN A 538 -36.12 20.08 -15.07
CA ASN A 538 -37.42 20.71 -15.28
C ASN A 538 -38.33 20.44 -14.08
N ASN A 539 -38.46 21.44 -13.19
CA ASN A 539 -39.32 21.35 -12.02
C ASN A 539 -40.77 21.71 -12.40
N LEU A 540 -41.61 20.69 -12.49
CA LEU A 540 -43.00 20.81 -12.91
C LEU A 540 -43.87 21.68 -11.99
N ASP A 541 -43.43 21.97 -10.76
CA ASP A 541 -44.13 22.86 -9.84
C ASP A 541 -43.85 24.35 -10.13
N VAL A 542 -42.80 24.66 -10.89
CA VAL A 542 -42.34 26.03 -11.19
C VAL A 542 -42.71 26.44 -12.61
N ASP A 543 -42.12 25.79 -13.62
CA ASP A 543 -42.45 25.94 -15.04
C ASP A 543 -42.34 24.57 -15.72
N PRO A 544 -43.37 24.08 -16.43
CA PRO A 544 -43.27 22.81 -17.15
C PRO A 544 -42.53 22.91 -18.49
N SER A 545 -42.05 24.10 -18.88
CA SER A 545 -41.41 24.35 -20.18
C SER A 545 -39.92 24.02 -20.17
N VAL A 546 -39.40 23.53 -21.31
CA VAL A 546 -37.99 23.16 -21.48
C VAL A 546 -37.44 23.88 -22.69
N THR A 547 -36.17 24.29 -22.64
CA THR A 547 -35.51 24.93 -23.78
C THR A 547 -35.46 23.98 -24.99
N LEU A 548 -35.86 24.48 -26.16
CA LEU A 548 -35.87 23.68 -27.39
C LEU A 548 -34.45 23.17 -27.72
N GLY A 549 -34.32 21.86 -27.86
CA GLY A 549 -33.05 21.18 -28.16
C GLY A 549 -32.39 20.55 -26.93
N ASN A 550 -32.82 20.90 -25.73
CA ASN A 550 -32.38 20.23 -24.51
C ASN A 550 -33.16 18.93 -24.27
N THR A 551 -32.48 17.97 -23.65
CA THR A 551 -33.07 16.72 -23.15
C THR A 551 -33.70 16.99 -21.80
N ARG A 552 -35.01 16.81 -21.71
CA ARG A 552 -35.82 17.06 -20.53
C ARG A 552 -35.55 16.04 -19.41
N LEU A 553 -35.47 16.52 -18.17
CA LEU A 553 -35.41 15.72 -16.94
C LEU A 553 -36.47 16.21 -15.96
N ASP A 554 -37.59 15.51 -15.87
CA ASP A 554 -38.73 15.96 -15.06
C ASP A 554 -38.60 15.59 -13.58
N PHE A 555 -38.86 16.57 -12.72
CA PHE A 555 -39.06 16.36 -11.29
C PHE A 555 -40.05 17.37 -10.72
N ASN A 556 -40.39 17.19 -9.46
CA ASN A 556 -41.21 18.11 -8.66
C ASN A 556 -40.76 18.04 -7.20
N ASN A 557 -41.34 18.87 -6.33
CA ASN A 557 -40.95 18.97 -4.93
C ASN A 557 -41.27 17.71 -4.10
N SER A 558 -41.97 16.73 -4.67
CA SER A 558 -42.23 15.41 -4.06
C SER A 558 -41.41 14.27 -4.69
N THR A 559 -40.55 14.58 -5.65
CA THR A 559 -39.72 13.59 -6.34
C THR A 559 -38.62 13.10 -5.42
N THR A 560 -38.52 11.79 -5.25
CA THR A 560 -37.44 11.16 -4.49
C THR A 560 -36.14 11.13 -5.30
N VAL A 561 -35.00 11.01 -4.59
CA VAL A 561 -33.68 10.85 -5.22
C VAL A 561 -33.65 9.68 -6.20
N ASN A 562 -34.23 8.53 -5.83
CA ASN A 562 -34.31 7.35 -6.70
C ASN A 562 -35.12 7.62 -7.97
N GLN A 563 -36.22 8.39 -7.89
CA GLN A 563 -37.02 8.73 -9.06
C GLN A 563 -36.27 9.66 -10.00
N LEU A 564 -35.63 10.73 -9.48
CA LEU A 564 -34.82 11.62 -10.30
C LEU A 564 -33.62 10.87 -10.91
N ALA A 565 -32.98 9.98 -10.16
CA ALA A 565 -31.88 9.17 -10.69
C ALA A 565 -32.35 8.30 -11.85
N GLN A 566 -33.51 7.66 -11.75
CA GLN A 566 -34.06 6.88 -12.86
C GLN A 566 -34.41 7.74 -14.08
N GLU A 567 -34.92 8.96 -13.87
CA GLU A 567 -35.17 9.91 -14.96
C GLU A 567 -33.87 10.25 -15.69
N ILE A 568 -32.81 10.57 -14.95
CA ILE A 568 -31.47 10.85 -15.50
C ILE A 568 -30.92 9.62 -16.26
N ILE A 569 -31.02 8.43 -15.68
CA ILE A 569 -30.56 7.16 -16.29
C ILE A 569 -31.26 6.92 -17.64
N VAL A 570 -32.59 7.06 -17.68
CA VAL A 570 -33.38 6.84 -18.90
C VAL A 570 -33.01 7.86 -19.98
N ALA A 571 -32.88 9.13 -19.62
CA ALA A 571 -32.50 10.19 -20.54
C ALA A 571 -31.08 9.97 -21.11
N LEU A 572 -30.10 9.61 -20.27
CA LEU A 572 -28.74 9.31 -20.70
C LEU A 572 -28.68 8.11 -21.65
N LYS A 573 -29.39 7.00 -21.34
CA LYS A 573 -29.48 5.82 -22.22
C LYS A 573 -30.11 6.16 -23.57
N GLY A 574 -31.11 7.04 -23.58
CA GLY A 574 -31.79 7.50 -24.79
C GLY A 574 -31.00 8.48 -25.66
N SER A 575 -29.89 9.04 -25.16
CA SER A 575 -29.18 10.15 -25.80
C SER A 575 -28.11 9.74 -26.80
N GLY A 576 -27.86 8.43 -27.00
CA GLY A 576 -26.87 7.93 -27.95
C GLY A 576 -25.41 8.23 -27.57
N LEU A 577 -25.16 8.52 -26.29
CA LEU A 577 -23.83 8.85 -25.75
C LEU A 577 -22.95 7.62 -25.49
N ASN A 578 -23.45 6.40 -25.72
CA ASN A 578 -22.75 5.13 -25.46
C ASN A 578 -22.31 4.95 -23.99
N LEU A 579 -23.21 5.33 -23.08
CA LEU A 579 -23.10 5.14 -21.63
C LEU A 579 -23.95 3.95 -21.17
N ASP A 580 -23.58 3.34 -20.04
CA ASP A 580 -24.43 2.40 -19.30
C ASP A 580 -24.69 2.91 -17.87
N PRO A 581 -25.51 3.95 -17.72
CA PRO A 581 -25.71 4.56 -16.42
C PRO A 581 -26.51 3.65 -15.49
N LYS A 582 -26.06 3.58 -14.23
CA LYS A 582 -26.66 2.82 -13.13
C LYS A 582 -26.58 3.64 -11.83
N LEU A 583 -27.64 3.59 -11.02
CA LEU A 583 -27.63 4.14 -9.67
C LEU A 583 -26.78 3.22 -8.78
N VAL A 584 -25.77 3.79 -8.12
CA VAL A 584 -24.94 3.08 -7.16
C VAL A 584 -25.78 2.84 -5.91
N THR A 585 -25.93 1.58 -5.53
CA THR A 585 -26.89 1.15 -4.51
C THR A 585 -26.59 1.81 -3.18
N GLY A 586 -27.63 2.35 -2.53
CA GLY A 586 -27.50 3.01 -1.24
C GLY A 586 -26.88 4.40 -1.32
N THR A 587 -26.67 5.00 -2.50
CA THR A 587 -26.10 6.36 -2.64
C THR A 587 -26.95 7.24 -3.53
N SER A 588 -26.62 8.54 -3.63
CA SER A 588 -27.16 9.46 -4.63
C SER A 588 -26.32 9.56 -5.91
N ILE A 589 -25.41 8.59 -6.13
CA ILE A 589 -24.46 8.59 -7.26
C ILE A 589 -24.99 7.74 -8.42
N ILE A 590 -24.97 8.32 -9.61
CA ILE A 590 -25.21 7.65 -10.88
C ILE A 590 -23.87 7.47 -11.57
N SER A 591 -23.33 6.25 -11.54
CA SER A 591 -22.18 5.85 -12.35
C SER A 591 -22.57 5.69 -13.81
N PHE A 592 -21.67 6.01 -14.75
CA PHE A 592 -22.01 6.11 -16.16
C PHE A 592 -21.58 4.92 -17.03
N GLY A 593 -20.72 4.00 -16.57
CA GLY A 593 -20.09 3.01 -17.44
C GLY A 593 -19.24 3.66 -18.53
N ALA A 594 -18.63 4.81 -18.21
CA ALA A 594 -18.01 5.69 -19.19
C ALA A 594 -16.63 5.20 -19.65
N ARG A 595 -16.20 5.79 -20.77
CA ARG A 595 -14.88 5.61 -21.38
C ARG A 595 -14.08 6.92 -21.36
N PRO A 596 -12.76 6.90 -21.55
CA PRO A 596 -11.91 8.11 -21.48
C PRO A 596 -12.31 9.26 -22.41
N GLN A 597 -13.08 8.99 -23.48
CA GLN A 597 -13.56 10.02 -24.40
C GLN A 597 -14.79 10.80 -23.88
N HIS A 598 -15.38 10.42 -22.75
CA HIS A 598 -16.54 11.11 -22.21
C HIS A 598 -16.15 12.36 -21.43
N THR A 599 -16.95 13.40 -21.53
CA THR A 599 -16.82 14.58 -20.68
C THR A 599 -18.19 14.97 -20.15
N ILE A 600 -18.20 15.57 -18.95
CA ILE A 600 -19.38 16.20 -18.37
C ILE A 600 -19.05 17.60 -17.87
N ASP A 601 -19.94 18.54 -18.16
CA ASP A 601 -19.93 19.90 -17.64
C ASP A 601 -21.19 20.11 -16.78
N THR A 602 -20.98 20.34 -15.49
CA THR A 602 -22.04 20.60 -14.50
C THR A 602 -22.05 22.06 -14.01
N SER A 603 -21.38 22.97 -14.71
CA SER A 603 -21.22 24.37 -14.26
C SER A 603 -22.53 25.16 -14.13
N ASN A 604 -23.61 24.72 -14.77
CA ASN A 604 -24.93 25.36 -14.75
C ASN A 604 -25.98 24.57 -13.92
N THR A 605 -25.54 23.74 -12.98
CA THR A 605 -26.41 22.97 -12.09
C THR A 605 -25.74 22.73 -10.74
N ALA A 606 -26.50 22.38 -9.70
CA ALA A 606 -25.94 21.91 -8.44
C ALA A 606 -25.59 20.39 -8.44
N LEU A 607 -25.83 19.67 -9.55
CA LEU A 607 -25.31 18.31 -9.71
C LEU A 607 -23.78 18.29 -9.66
N ILE A 608 -23.23 17.31 -8.97
CA ILE A 608 -21.79 17.23 -8.72
C ILE A 608 -21.20 16.15 -9.62
N LYS A 609 -20.23 16.51 -10.47
CA LYS A 609 -19.41 15.54 -11.20
C LYS A 609 -18.60 14.71 -10.20
N VAL A 610 -18.59 13.39 -10.38
CA VAL A 610 -17.75 12.47 -9.60
C VAL A 610 -16.91 11.56 -10.51
N GLY A 611 -15.79 11.07 -9.98
CA GLY A 611 -14.87 10.18 -10.69
C GLY A 611 -14.15 10.81 -11.90
N ASP A 612 -13.40 9.99 -12.61
CA ASP A 612 -12.64 10.36 -13.80
C ASP A 612 -12.93 9.33 -14.92
N PRO A 613 -13.31 9.74 -16.14
CA PRO A 613 -13.65 8.81 -17.21
C PRO A 613 -12.45 8.01 -17.73
N SER A 614 -11.22 8.43 -17.39
CA SER A 614 -9.97 7.76 -17.75
C SER A 614 -9.49 6.75 -16.70
N LYS A 615 -10.14 6.68 -15.54
CA LYS A 615 -9.75 5.80 -14.45
C LYS A 615 -10.93 4.96 -13.96
N PRO A 616 -10.71 3.71 -13.55
CA PRO A 616 -11.72 2.96 -12.82
C PRO A 616 -11.99 3.59 -11.44
N ALA A 617 -13.05 3.13 -10.76
CA ALA A 617 -13.26 3.44 -9.35
C ALA A 617 -12.05 2.96 -8.53
N ALA A 618 -11.65 3.71 -7.53
CA ALA A 618 -10.59 3.26 -6.62
C ALA A 618 -11.10 2.11 -5.75
N ILE A 619 -10.18 1.24 -5.34
CA ILE A 619 -10.43 0.13 -4.42
C ILE A 619 -10.14 0.64 -3.00
N PRO A 620 -11.10 0.58 -2.07
CA PRO A 620 -10.90 1.07 -0.72
C PRO A 620 -10.00 0.16 0.10
N VAL A 621 -9.04 0.77 0.79
CA VAL A 621 -8.25 0.17 1.86
C VAL A 621 -8.69 0.80 3.17
N ASN A 622 -9.70 0.20 3.81
CA ASN A 622 -10.30 0.73 5.03
C ASN A 622 -9.32 0.61 6.20
N ILE A 623 -8.86 1.73 6.74
CA ILE A 623 -7.95 1.78 7.88
C ILE A 623 -8.55 2.63 8.99
N LEU A 624 -8.12 2.38 10.23
CA LEU A 624 -8.57 3.18 11.37
C LEU A 624 -7.44 4.07 11.87
N PRO A 625 -7.75 5.31 12.28
CA PRO A 625 -6.77 6.27 12.75
C PRO A 625 -6.33 6.05 14.22
N LEU A 626 -6.41 4.82 14.73
CA LEU A 626 -6.21 4.55 16.16
C LEU A 626 -4.75 4.21 16.45
N ASP A 627 -4.26 4.58 17.64
CA ASP A 627 -2.89 4.27 18.08
C ASP A 627 -2.62 2.74 18.15
N ASN A 628 -3.67 1.94 18.32
CA ASN A 628 -3.62 0.48 18.31
C ASN A 628 -3.95 -0.13 16.93
N PHE A 629 -4.01 0.69 15.87
CA PHE A 629 -4.11 0.26 14.48
C PHE A 629 -2.72 0.32 13.84
N ASP A 630 -1.90 -0.68 14.16
CA ASP A 630 -0.49 -0.75 13.77
C ASP A 630 -0.30 -1.18 12.31
N GLY A 631 0.97 -1.21 11.87
CA GLY A 631 1.33 -1.65 10.52
C GLY A 631 0.84 -3.06 10.20
N THR A 632 0.77 -3.97 11.19
CA THR A 632 0.24 -5.33 10.95
C THR A 632 -1.23 -5.29 10.56
N GLN A 633 -2.04 -4.48 11.24
CA GLN A 633 -3.46 -4.31 10.87
C GLN A 633 -3.63 -3.60 9.53
N THR A 634 -2.77 -2.62 9.20
CA THR A 634 -2.74 -2.00 7.88
C THR A 634 -2.45 -3.03 6.78
N ALA A 635 -1.42 -3.86 6.94
CA ALA A 635 -1.07 -4.93 5.99
C ALA A 635 -2.26 -5.87 5.74
N VAL A 636 -3.00 -6.24 6.79
CA VAL A 636 -4.21 -7.07 6.67
C VAL A 636 -5.27 -6.40 5.79
N GLN A 637 -5.47 -5.09 5.90
CA GLN A 637 -6.45 -4.37 5.07
C GLN A 637 -5.99 -4.24 3.63
N ILE A 638 -4.70 -4.02 3.40
CA ILE A 638 -4.11 -4.01 2.06
C ILE A 638 -4.30 -5.39 1.39
N ILE A 639 -3.98 -6.48 2.09
CA ILE A 639 -4.17 -7.85 1.59
C ILE A 639 -5.63 -8.11 1.24
N LYS A 640 -6.57 -7.72 2.11
CA LYS A 640 -8.01 -7.86 1.84
C LYS A 640 -8.43 -7.09 0.61
N ALA A 641 -7.98 -5.85 0.46
CA ALA A 641 -8.32 -5.02 -0.69
C ALA A 641 -7.80 -5.63 -2.01
N ILE A 642 -6.53 -6.05 -2.04
CA ILE A 642 -5.90 -6.66 -3.23
C ILE A 642 -6.56 -7.99 -3.61
N ASN A 643 -7.00 -8.79 -2.62
CA ASN A 643 -7.57 -10.10 -2.89
C ASN A 643 -9.10 -10.10 -3.12
N SER A 644 -9.80 -8.97 -2.88
CA SER A 644 -11.25 -8.88 -3.06
C SER A 644 -11.69 -8.06 -4.28
N GLN A 645 -10.75 -7.37 -4.91
CA GLN A 645 -10.98 -6.60 -6.14
C GLN A 645 -11.14 -7.50 -7.38
N ASP A 646 -11.70 -6.93 -8.45
CA ASP A 646 -11.96 -7.57 -9.75
C ASP A 646 -11.38 -6.79 -10.95
N GLN A 647 -10.55 -5.78 -10.68
CA GLN A 647 -9.93 -4.90 -11.68
C GLN A 647 -8.62 -5.45 -12.24
N LEU A 648 -7.91 -6.30 -11.50
CA LEU A 648 -6.62 -6.88 -11.84
C LEU A 648 -6.73 -8.40 -11.90
N ASP A 649 -6.19 -9.01 -12.94
CA ASP A 649 -6.12 -10.47 -13.08
C ASP A 649 -4.81 -11.02 -12.50
N GLY A 650 -4.86 -12.20 -11.88
CA GLY A 650 -3.68 -12.88 -11.33
C GLY A 650 -2.95 -12.21 -10.16
N VAL A 651 -3.29 -10.98 -9.77
CA VAL A 651 -2.66 -10.26 -8.64
C VAL A 651 -3.15 -10.82 -7.31
N ILE A 652 -2.22 -11.30 -6.49
CA ILE A 652 -2.52 -11.90 -5.17
C ILE A 652 -1.58 -11.32 -4.12
N ALA A 653 -2.14 -10.92 -2.98
CA ALA A 653 -1.38 -10.49 -1.81
C ALA A 653 -1.40 -11.57 -0.71
N GLN A 654 -0.26 -11.77 -0.06
CA GLN A 654 -0.10 -12.72 1.06
C GLN A 654 0.72 -12.08 2.19
N PRO A 655 0.43 -12.42 3.47
CA PRO A 655 1.24 -11.96 4.58
C PRO A 655 2.64 -12.55 4.50
N GLN A 656 3.67 -11.74 4.82
CA GLN A 656 5.04 -12.21 5.02
C GLN A 656 5.41 -12.26 6.51
N GLY A 657 4.71 -11.50 7.36
CA GLY A 657 4.83 -11.50 8.82
C GLY A 657 4.82 -10.07 9.35
N ALA A 658 4.26 -9.85 10.54
CA ALA A 658 4.05 -8.51 11.08
C ALA A 658 3.37 -7.57 10.05
N ASP A 659 3.99 -6.43 9.76
CA ASP A 659 3.58 -5.41 8.79
C ASP A 659 4.11 -5.65 7.37
N GLU A 660 4.80 -6.77 7.13
CA GLU A 660 5.28 -7.16 5.81
C GLU A 660 4.25 -8.01 5.04
N LEU A 661 4.09 -7.70 3.76
CA LEU A 661 3.30 -8.48 2.81
C LEU A 661 4.04 -8.63 1.49
N ARG A 662 3.70 -9.68 0.75
CA ARG A 662 4.12 -9.85 -0.65
C ARG A 662 2.94 -9.75 -1.60
N VAL A 663 3.19 -9.27 -2.81
CA VAL A 663 2.22 -9.22 -3.91
C VAL A 663 2.80 -9.92 -5.13
N THR A 664 2.18 -11.02 -5.58
CA THR A 664 2.53 -11.76 -6.81
C THR A 664 1.59 -11.36 -7.95
N GLY A 665 1.96 -11.65 -9.20
CA GLY A 665 1.15 -11.36 -10.38
C GLY A 665 1.10 -9.87 -10.77
N ALA A 666 1.88 -9.02 -10.10
CA ALA A 666 1.97 -7.60 -10.38
C ALA A 666 3.21 -7.28 -11.23
N LEU A 667 3.00 -6.64 -12.39
CA LEU A 667 4.07 -6.07 -13.20
C LEU A 667 4.76 -4.92 -12.47
N ASN A 668 3.98 -4.08 -11.80
CA ASN A 668 4.49 -2.92 -11.07
C ASN A 668 3.63 -2.57 -9.87
N VAL A 669 4.26 -2.18 -8.76
CA VAL A 669 3.60 -1.58 -7.61
C VAL A 669 4.22 -0.21 -7.34
N SER A 670 3.41 0.84 -7.36
CA SER A 670 3.89 2.21 -7.18
C SER A 670 3.12 2.92 -6.06
N THR A 671 3.81 3.75 -5.29
CA THR A 671 3.23 4.53 -4.19
C THR A 671 3.32 6.03 -4.48
N PHE A 672 2.33 6.81 -4.04
CA PHE A 672 2.30 8.27 -4.10
C PHE A 672 2.36 8.92 -2.71
N SER A 673 2.47 8.12 -1.65
CA SER A 673 2.47 8.56 -0.26
C SER A 673 3.50 7.78 0.57
N ASN A 674 3.66 8.17 1.83
CA ASN A 674 4.50 7.49 2.81
C ASN A 674 3.80 6.27 3.44
N ALA A 675 2.83 5.66 2.75
CA ALA A 675 2.08 4.50 3.27
C ALA A 675 2.92 3.23 3.42
N PHE A 676 4.12 3.22 2.83
CA PHE A 676 5.06 2.10 2.92
C PHE A 676 6.41 2.56 3.48
N LEU A 677 6.94 1.72 4.35
CA LEU A 677 8.20 1.92 5.06
C LEU A 677 9.38 1.34 4.28
N VAL A 678 10.59 1.70 4.72
CA VAL A 678 11.76 0.88 4.46
C VAL A 678 11.62 -0.45 5.20
N ASP A 679 12.22 -1.50 4.66
CA ASP A 679 12.36 -2.76 5.41
C ASP A 679 13.50 -2.69 6.44
N ASP A 680 13.74 -3.80 7.14
CA ASP A 680 14.78 -3.91 8.18
C ASP A 680 16.22 -3.72 7.67
N TRP A 681 16.43 -3.68 6.34
CA TRP A 681 17.71 -3.35 5.72
C TRP A 681 17.80 -1.88 5.30
N ASP A 682 16.87 -1.03 5.73
CA ASP A 682 16.76 0.40 5.36
C ASP A 682 16.58 0.58 3.84
N VAL A 683 15.92 -0.39 3.18
CA VAL A 683 15.63 -0.34 1.75
C VAL A 683 14.15 -0.05 1.52
N GLN A 684 13.87 0.98 0.72
CA GLN A 684 12.51 1.44 0.45
C GLN A 684 11.63 0.34 -0.16
N THR A 685 10.38 0.25 0.30
CA THR A 685 9.32 -0.54 -0.32
C THR A 685 8.20 0.36 -0.88
N PRO A 686 7.38 -0.08 -1.86
CA PRO A 686 7.39 -1.39 -2.54
C PRO A 686 8.67 -1.69 -3.34
N ARG A 687 9.15 -2.94 -3.30
CA ARG A 687 10.33 -3.39 -4.07
C ARG A 687 10.07 -4.74 -4.73
N LYS A 688 10.45 -4.91 -6.00
CA LYS A 688 10.39 -6.19 -6.69
C LYS A 688 11.53 -7.10 -6.22
N ILE A 689 11.19 -8.34 -5.88
CA ILE A 689 12.09 -9.45 -5.59
C ILE A 689 11.91 -10.46 -6.72
N GLU A 690 13.01 -10.75 -7.41
CA GLU A 690 13.02 -11.73 -8.50
C GLU A 690 13.10 -13.16 -7.95
N GLU A 691 12.44 -14.11 -8.61
CA GLU A 691 12.53 -15.52 -8.23
C GLU A 691 13.94 -16.12 -8.36
N ILE A 692 14.15 -17.24 -7.67
CA ILE A 692 15.27 -18.12 -7.96
C ILE A 692 14.96 -18.85 -9.28
N GLU A 693 15.90 -18.85 -10.23
CA GLU A 693 15.77 -19.45 -11.55
C GLU A 693 17.07 -20.16 -11.98
N ASP A 694 17.00 -20.92 -13.06
CA ASP A 694 18.19 -21.41 -13.77
C ASP A 694 18.71 -20.39 -14.81
N LEU A 695 19.85 -20.70 -15.43
CA LEU A 695 20.41 -19.88 -16.51
C LEU A 695 19.51 -19.82 -17.76
N ALA A 696 18.54 -20.73 -17.88
CA ALA A 696 17.55 -20.76 -18.96
C ALA A 696 16.28 -19.94 -18.68
N THR A 697 16.23 -19.28 -17.51
CA THR A 697 15.14 -18.47 -16.95
C THR A 697 13.89 -19.28 -16.59
N ASN A 698 14.07 -20.53 -16.18
CA ASN A 698 12.98 -21.32 -15.61
C ASN A 698 12.99 -21.19 -14.08
N PRO A 699 11.84 -20.86 -13.45
CA PRO A 699 11.76 -20.61 -12.02
C PRO A 699 11.93 -21.89 -11.20
N LEU A 700 12.38 -21.72 -9.95
CA LEU A 700 12.49 -22.78 -8.95
C LEU A 700 11.19 -23.58 -8.84
N LYS A 701 11.28 -24.91 -8.87
CA LYS A 701 10.11 -25.77 -8.77
C LYS A 701 9.57 -25.78 -7.34
N ALA A 702 8.26 -25.55 -7.24
CA ALA A 702 7.50 -25.72 -6.01
C ALA A 702 7.69 -27.12 -5.41
N ASN A 703 7.81 -27.19 -4.09
CA ASN A 703 7.82 -28.45 -3.34
C ASN A 703 6.55 -28.66 -2.49
N GLN A 704 5.64 -27.68 -2.49
CA GLN A 704 4.32 -27.75 -1.86
C GLN A 704 3.18 -27.78 -2.88
N LEU A 705 2.04 -28.36 -2.49
CA LEU A 705 0.81 -28.32 -3.28
C LEU A 705 0.21 -26.91 -3.42
N SER A 706 0.58 -25.99 -2.51
CA SER A 706 0.23 -24.57 -2.61
C SER A 706 0.94 -23.85 -3.76
N GLY A 707 1.96 -24.47 -4.37
CA GLY A 707 2.80 -23.84 -5.38
C GLY A 707 4.03 -23.14 -4.80
N GLU A 708 4.24 -23.18 -3.49
CA GLU A 708 5.41 -22.58 -2.83
C GLU A 708 6.60 -23.57 -2.74
N THR A 709 7.79 -23.03 -2.50
CA THR A 709 8.97 -23.82 -2.13
C THR A 709 9.30 -23.56 -0.67
N MET A 710 8.99 -24.52 0.20
CA MET A 710 9.07 -24.36 1.65
C MET A 710 9.62 -25.60 2.35
N TYR A 711 10.34 -25.41 3.45
CA TYR A 711 10.73 -26.45 4.41
C TYR A 711 10.28 -26.08 5.82
N THR A 712 9.87 -27.08 6.59
CA THR A 712 9.59 -26.93 8.02
C THR A 712 10.58 -27.77 8.83
N ILE A 713 11.23 -27.16 9.82
CA ILE A 713 12.19 -27.83 10.70
C ILE A 713 11.72 -27.64 12.13
N GLN A 714 11.22 -28.70 12.75
CA GLN A 714 10.90 -28.73 14.16
C GLN A 714 12.14 -29.18 14.94
N LEU A 715 12.65 -28.31 15.82
CA LEU A 715 13.73 -28.64 16.74
C LEU A 715 13.13 -28.86 18.12
N GLY A 716 13.08 -30.10 18.59
CA GLY A 716 12.63 -30.46 19.93
C GLY A 716 11.12 -30.57 20.12
N LEU A 717 10.71 -30.54 21.38
CA LEU A 717 9.30 -30.62 21.77
C LEU A 717 8.69 -29.23 21.63
N VAL A 718 7.71 -29.12 20.74
CA VAL A 718 6.91 -27.90 20.60
C VAL A 718 5.51 -28.30 21.02
N ASP A 719 5.02 -27.69 22.11
CA ASP A 719 3.61 -27.78 22.45
C ASP A 719 2.84 -27.07 21.33
N TYR A 720 2.12 -27.84 20.51
CA TYR A 720 1.13 -27.29 19.60
C TYR A 720 0.03 -26.67 20.48
N ASP A 721 0.08 -25.37 20.70
CA ASP A 721 -1.06 -24.65 21.22
C ASP A 721 -2.16 -24.71 20.16
N MET A 722 -3.11 -25.63 20.37
CA MET A 722 -4.26 -25.85 19.49
C MET A 722 -5.37 -24.82 19.73
N GLY A 723 -5.10 -23.73 20.48
CA GLY A 723 -6.05 -22.64 20.67
C GLY A 723 -7.35 -23.04 21.36
N ASP A 724 -7.37 -24.13 22.13
CA ASP A 724 -8.55 -24.61 22.87
C ASP A 724 -8.65 -24.04 24.29
N ALA A 725 -7.66 -23.23 24.71
CA ALA A 725 -7.77 -22.39 25.88
C ALA A 725 -8.58 -21.13 25.51
N PRO A 726 -9.75 -20.90 26.14
CA PRO A 726 -10.45 -19.63 25.96
C PRO A 726 -9.62 -18.55 26.67
N ASP A 727 -8.85 -17.78 25.89
CA ASP A 727 -8.28 -16.55 26.40
C ASP A 727 -9.43 -15.58 26.69
N GLY A 728 -9.51 -15.16 27.94
CA GLY A 728 -10.66 -14.44 28.47
C GLY A 728 -10.85 -13.03 27.95
N ASN A 729 -10.40 -12.69 26.75
CA ASN A 729 -10.65 -11.44 26.03
C ASN A 729 -10.59 -11.72 24.53
N GLY A 730 -11.75 -11.68 23.85
CA GLY A 730 -11.85 -12.06 22.45
C GLY A 730 -11.05 -11.17 21.50
N ILE A 731 -9.93 -11.70 21.00
CA ILE A 731 -9.38 -11.42 19.67
C ILE A 731 -8.79 -12.75 19.17
N ALA A 732 -9.34 -13.30 18.09
CA ALA A 732 -8.82 -14.55 17.52
C ALA A 732 -7.39 -14.34 16.97
N PRO A 733 -6.45 -15.30 17.17
CA PRO A 733 -5.15 -15.23 16.52
C PRO A 733 -5.31 -15.34 15.01
N GLN A 734 -4.53 -14.51 14.32
CA GLN A 734 -4.40 -14.41 12.88
C GLN A 734 -4.23 -15.80 12.25
N ASN A 735 -4.94 -16.03 11.13
CA ASN A 735 -4.78 -17.21 10.29
C ASN A 735 -3.35 -17.26 9.73
N ALA A 736 -2.42 -17.84 10.48
CA ALA A 736 -1.07 -18.16 10.07
C ALA A 736 -0.75 -19.62 10.41
N TYR A 737 -1.64 -20.56 10.10
CA TYR A 737 -1.26 -21.98 9.97
C TYR A 737 -2.16 -22.68 8.96
N PRO A 738 -1.63 -23.28 7.87
CA PRO A 738 -2.35 -24.32 7.16
C PRO A 738 -2.47 -25.52 8.10
N THR A 739 -3.71 -25.86 8.46
CA THR A 739 -4.01 -27.14 9.11
C THR A 739 -3.75 -28.25 8.10
N ILE A 740 -2.69 -29.03 8.32
CA ILE A 740 -2.42 -30.25 7.55
C ILE A 740 -3.50 -31.27 7.90
N SER A 741 -4.32 -31.67 6.93
CA SER A 741 -5.14 -32.88 6.98
C SER A 741 -4.58 -33.95 6.06
#